data_AF-A0A2E0RVB9-F1
#
_entry.id   AF-A0A2E0RVB9-F1
#
_cell.length_a   1.000
_cell.length_b   1.000
_cell.length_c   1.000
_cell.angle_alpha   90.00
_cell.angle_beta   90.00
_cell.angle_gamma   90.00
#
_symmetry.space_group_name_H-M   'P 1'
#
loop_
_entity.id
_entity.type
_entity.pdbx_description
1 polymer ?
#
loop_
_entity_poly.entity_id
_entity_poly.type
_entity_poly.pdbx_seq_one_letter_code
_entity_poly.pdbx_strand_id
1 'polypeptide(L)'
;MTDRLDPTTDAPDEASTVDDDAHASAVTTEARRDADVTGDAGGRAEPADSGVEPDSEAAPTMSSGSERSLPARIGDRIIRRPLAWWRRPWTNDRIVRVSFTTVALLITTYVMTNVVHLSLLPGRDLVFDDTTPTGGDFGAHVWGPAYLRDHLLGGFRLNGWTMDWYAGFPAYRFYMVLPAIAVVLVDLVLPYGVALKLVSVLGVVTLPFSCWAFGRLASFKYPIPELFAFAGLSFALDESFSIYGGNLKSTMAGEFSFSISLSIAMLALGVLANGLRTGRYRVWASVLIAAACVSHGVVLIAFVVPSAIVFSLIWIDRTRWRYAWTVGLTSVLLMAWWVLPFVWDHDYQTDMKYGALTNWWEMYFPLTIPLDIIITTLAIIGFGFSILRRDLNGSALGVIGLVLVAGVYLGKDSIPGLGLLWNPRVLPGLYLVRYLLMMIGVYSLLALIWNAIRDRRANDEPSAYAATGLAAIPAVGVLVVLGFVFQELPGGGNTTLDDGSSVYAWGPFEATTTNKDAEGDGWSSYNFRGYEGRGQYYTEYRQVVTTMEGLGADPAHGCGRALWENSPDNGQYGTTMALMLLPFWTDGCIGSMEGLFFEASGTTPYHFLTTAAMSKQSSNPVRELRYADNDASVGVRHLQDLGVRYAMVRSEEAKNEAAQQPELTLVAESAPWEIYEVAGSDIVVGLDTQPVVVDERLGDGDGAIDERERLLEIGASWFQHPEEWAAMPAEGGPDEWQRIAVTPDLERRLEEGDPNGPRVDIVVPAEPIEPVPLPEVEISNFVLNDQSLTFDVDQVDVPVLVRVSYFPNWKASGAEGPWRIGPNMMVVVPTDTSVELSYGRTPIDYLSILLTLFGIALCFWWRREGDIVHAGPGPAGFAARSDRPDASVTDDSGSEVDVDTPGHRPRDVWTTEPRTEPLVEAPTGSRIEVELVHDDERARPDDEPPVA
;
A
#
# COMPACT_ATOMS: atom_id res chain seq x y z
N MET A 1 19.93 -13.55 -0.62
CA MET A 1 20.58 -12.94 0.55
C MET A 1 20.27 -11.45 0.55
N THR A 2 20.07 -10.86 1.72
CA THR A 2 19.87 -9.42 1.90
C THR A 2 21.20 -8.81 2.32
N ASP A 3 21.93 -8.19 1.39
CA ASP A 3 23.07 -7.37 1.79
C ASP A 3 22.56 -6.10 2.45
N ARG A 4 22.88 -5.97 3.73
CA ARG A 4 22.59 -4.79 4.53
C ARG A 4 23.54 -3.68 4.10
N LEU A 5 22.99 -2.68 3.41
CA LEU A 5 23.58 -1.34 3.43
C LEU A 5 23.18 -0.67 4.74
N ASP A 6 23.92 -0.98 5.82
CA ASP A 6 23.95 -0.13 7.01
C ASP A 6 24.41 1.28 6.57
N PRO A 7 23.65 2.35 6.82
CA PRO A 7 24.17 3.70 6.64
C PRO A 7 25.27 3.93 7.69
N THR A 8 26.49 4.15 7.22
CA THR A 8 27.67 4.33 8.09
C THR A 8 27.47 5.54 9.00
N THR A 9 27.48 5.28 10.31
CA THR A 9 27.51 6.31 11.36
C THR A 9 28.86 7.01 11.36
N ASP A 10 28.90 8.28 10.94
CA ASP A 10 29.94 9.23 11.34
C ASP A 10 29.41 10.67 11.15
N ALA A 11 28.89 11.25 12.22
CA ALA A 11 28.64 12.68 12.35
C ALA A 11 29.54 13.21 13.48
N PRO A 12 30.47 14.14 13.22
CA PRO A 12 31.37 14.63 14.26
C PRO A 12 30.64 15.57 15.22
N ASP A 13 30.76 15.28 16.51
CA ASP A 13 30.50 16.25 17.58
C ASP A 13 31.50 17.42 17.49
N GLU A 14 31.01 18.64 17.27
CA GLU A 14 31.72 19.84 17.74
C GLU A 14 30.75 20.82 18.42
N ALA A 15 30.84 20.87 19.74
CA ALA A 15 30.32 21.98 20.54
C ALA A 15 31.45 22.98 20.80
N SER A 16 31.23 24.27 20.52
CA SER A 16 31.94 25.33 21.23
C SER A 16 31.05 26.56 21.44
N THR A 17 31.17 27.12 22.64
CA THR A 17 30.44 28.28 23.15
C THR A 17 31.28 29.55 23.00
N VAL A 18 30.62 30.71 22.95
CA VAL A 18 30.79 31.85 23.90
C VAL A 18 30.10 33.12 23.34
N ASP A 19 29.26 33.71 24.19
CA ASP A 19 28.86 35.12 24.43
C ASP A 19 29.38 36.22 23.47
N ASP A 20 28.63 37.30 23.17
CA ASP A 20 28.24 38.30 24.17
C ASP A 20 27.09 39.27 23.80
N ASP A 21 26.28 39.56 24.82
CA ASP A 21 25.68 40.84 25.25
C ASP A 21 24.79 41.77 24.37
N ALA A 22 23.52 41.89 24.83
CA ALA A 22 22.97 43.09 25.48
C ALA A 22 21.87 43.97 24.82
N HIS A 23 20.97 44.41 25.71
CA HIS A 23 20.01 45.54 25.64
C HIS A 23 18.73 45.38 24.77
N ALA A 24 17.54 45.81 25.23
CA ALA A 24 17.10 46.21 26.57
C ALA A 24 15.56 46.12 26.72
N SER A 25 15.12 46.07 27.98
CA SER A 25 13.73 45.99 28.44
C SER A 25 12.97 47.32 28.42
N ALA A 26 11.63 47.24 28.31
CA ALA A 26 10.57 48.08 28.93
C ALA A 26 9.31 48.14 28.02
N VAL A 27 8.02 48.19 28.42
CA VAL A 27 7.19 48.02 29.64
C VAL A 27 5.90 48.86 29.39
N THR A 28 4.76 48.56 30.03
CA THR A 28 3.48 49.35 30.11
C THR A 28 2.70 49.59 28.79
N THR A 29 1.47 49.06 28.57
CA THR A 29 0.12 49.23 29.19
C THR A 29 -0.74 50.39 28.67
N GLU A 30 -2.05 50.13 28.79
CA GLU A 30 -3.23 51.03 28.83
C GLU A 30 -4.08 51.21 27.57
N ALA A 31 -5.37 51.45 27.87
CA ALA A 31 -6.50 51.38 26.95
C ALA A 31 -7.33 52.65 27.05
N ARG A 32 -7.98 53.02 25.94
CA ARG A 32 -9.18 53.87 25.75
C ARG A 32 -9.14 54.39 24.31
N ARG A 33 -10.21 54.75 23.60
CA ARG A 33 -11.68 54.59 23.63
C ARG A 33 -12.17 55.63 22.62
N ASP A 34 -13.41 55.47 22.14
CA ASP A 34 -14.23 56.52 21.49
C ASP A 34 -13.75 56.98 20.08
N ALA A 35 -14.60 57.35 19.12
CA ALA A 35 -16.05 57.14 18.90
C ALA A 35 -16.42 57.56 17.45
N ASP A 36 -17.74 57.58 17.15
CA ASP A 36 -18.45 58.28 16.06
C ASP A 36 -18.59 57.63 14.66
N VAL A 37 -19.73 57.77 13.93
CA VAL A 37 -21.16 57.96 14.33
C VAL A 37 -22.09 57.78 13.09
N THR A 38 -23.42 57.81 13.33
CA THR A 38 -24.59 57.87 12.40
C THR A 38 -25.33 56.54 12.16
N GLY A 39 -26.67 56.47 12.21
CA GLY A 39 -27.68 57.49 12.56
C GLY A 39 -29.12 56.95 12.57
N ASP A 40 -30.05 57.70 13.17
CA ASP A 40 -31.51 57.47 13.38
C ASP A 40 -31.94 56.19 14.14
N ALA A 41 -32.71 56.21 15.24
CA ALA A 41 -33.85 57.02 15.71
C ALA A 41 -35.21 56.70 15.02
N GLY A 42 -36.30 56.41 15.74
CA GLY A 42 -36.39 56.12 17.18
C GLY A 42 -37.81 55.80 17.69
N GLY A 43 -37.87 55.22 18.90
CA GLY A 43 -38.97 55.38 19.87
C GLY A 43 -40.26 54.56 19.68
N ARG A 44 -41.05 54.28 20.73
CA ARG A 44 -40.86 54.40 22.19
C ARG A 44 -42.03 53.65 22.89
N ALA A 45 -41.82 53.24 24.14
CA ALA A 45 -42.83 52.85 25.15
C ALA A 45 -43.39 51.39 25.10
N GLU A 46 -42.91 50.59 26.06
CA GLU A 46 -43.77 49.66 26.82
C GLU A 46 -44.68 50.48 27.79
N PRO A 47 -45.71 49.86 28.39
CA PRO A 47 -45.47 49.23 29.70
C PRO A 47 -46.10 47.83 29.86
N ALA A 48 -45.56 47.05 30.80
CA ALA A 48 -46.20 45.86 31.35
C ALA A 48 -47.28 46.23 32.38
N ASP A 49 -48.29 45.36 32.58
CA ASP A 49 -48.48 44.61 33.84
C ASP A 49 -49.68 43.61 33.80
N SER A 50 -49.53 42.48 34.51
CA SER A 50 -50.55 41.63 35.18
C SER A 50 -51.68 40.92 34.39
N GLY A 51 -51.99 39.67 34.78
CA GLY A 51 -53.40 39.21 34.85
C GLY A 51 -53.82 37.82 34.28
N VAL A 52 -53.35 36.72 34.87
CA VAL A 52 -54.07 35.43 35.19
C VAL A 52 -55.00 34.74 34.14
N GLU A 53 -54.79 33.43 33.97
CA GLU A 53 -55.49 32.40 33.16
C GLU A 53 -56.95 32.09 33.62
N PRO A 54 -57.74 31.12 33.04
CA PRO A 54 -57.50 30.24 31.88
C PRO A 54 -58.66 30.15 30.84
N ASP A 55 -58.45 29.48 29.71
CA ASP A 55 -59.25 28.32 29.21
C ASP A 55 -59.26 28.10 27.67
N SER A 56 -59.54 26.84 27.32
CA SER A 56 -59.90 26.26 26.01
C SER A 56 -58.79 25.85 25.04
N GLU A 57 -58.83 24.55 24.69
CA GLU A 57 -57.97 23.87 23.73
C GLU A 57 -58.27 24.33 22.29
N ALA A 58 -57.21 24.59 21.51
CA ALA A 58 -57.28 24.60 20.06
C ALA A 58 -56.03 23.92 19.50
N ALA A 59 -56.16 22.66 19.08
CA ALA A 59 -55.08 21.93 18.44
C ALA A 59 -54.70 22.59 17.10
N PRO A 60 -53.42 22.91 16.84
CA PRO A 60 -53.01 23.46 15.56
C PRO A 60 -53.06 22.37 14.49
N THR A 61 -54.00 22.51 13.56
CA THR A 61 -54.13 21.68 12.36
C THR A 61 -52.81 21.58 11.61
N MET A 62 -52.38 20.36 11.28
CA MET A 62 -51.17 20.15 10.46
C MET A 62 -51.36 20.77 9.06
N SER A 63 -50.62 21.85 8.78
CA SER A 63 -50.44 22.32 7.40
C SER A 63 -49.49 21.40 6.64
N SER A 64 -50.00 20.82 5.57
CA SER A 64 -49.24 20.01 4.63
C SER A 64 -48.30 20.87 3.77
N GLY A 65 -47.17 20.28 3.35
CA GLY A 65 -46.52 20.69 2.10
C GLY A 65 -45.61 21.92 2.14
N SER A 66 -44.51 21.86 2.90
CA SER A 66 -43.26 22.53 2.48
C SER A 66 -42.24 21.47 2.10
N GLU A 67 -42.00 21.30 0.80
CA GLU A 67 -40.89 20.49 0.31
C GLU A 67 -39.57 21.19 0.66
N ARG A 68 -39.00 20.85 1.83
CA ARG A 68 -37.69 21.35 2.25
C ARG A 68 -36.67 21.17 1.12
N SER A 69 -35.84 22.18 0.86
CA SER A 69 -34.83 22.11 -0.18
C SER A 69 -33.85 20.94 0.06
N LEU A 70 -33.27 20.39 -1.01
CA LEU A 70 -32.33 19.27 -0.92
C LEU A 70 -31.13 19.57 0.01
N PRO A 71 -30.54 20.79 0.01
CA PRO A 71 -29.53 21.19 1.00
C PRO A 71 -30.04 21.16 2.45
N ALA A 72 -31.26 21.64 2.72
CA ALA A 72 -31.85 21.62 4.06
C ALA A 72 -32.06 20.18 4.58
N ARG A 73 -32.50 19.25 3.71
CA ARG A 73 -32.62 17.82 4.06
C ARG A 73 -31.27 17.17 4.35
N ILE A 74 -30.21 17.59 3.65
CA ILE A 74 -28.83 17.11 3.88
C ILE A 74 -28.28 17.68 5.20
N GLY A 75 -28.41 18.99 5.43
CA GLY A 75 -28.01 19.66 6.67
C GLY A 75 -28.70 19.07 7.90
N ASP A 76 -30.03 18.90 7.86
CA ASP A 76 -30.80 18.20 8.91
C ASP A 76 -30.23 16.80 9.18
N ARG A 77 -29.83 16.05 8.14
CA ARG A 77 -29.34 14.67 8.28
C ARG A 77 -27.93 14.60 8.86
N ILE A 78 -27.08 15.57 8.51
CA ILE A 78 -25.72 15.73 9.06
C ILE A 78 -25.80 16.12 10.53
N ILE A 79 -26.61 17.13 10.90
CA ILE A 79 -26.69 17.67 12.25
C ILE A 79 -27.46 16.75 13.21
N ARG A 80 -28.55 16.09 12.75
CA ARG A 80 -29.44 15.31 13.63
C ARG A 80 -28.74 14.16 14.35
N ARG A 81 -27.73 13.51 13.76
CA ARG A 81 -27.01 12.39 14.40
C ARG A 81 -26.07 12.85 15.53
N PRO A 82 -25.14 13.79 15.32
CA PRO A 82 -24.37 14.42 16.40
C PRO A 82 -25.26 15.05 17.47
N LEU A 83 -26.31 15.79 17.09
CA LEU A 83 -27.18 16.46 18.05
C LEU A 83 -27.99 15.47 18.90
N ALA A 84 -28.49 14.37 18.30
CA ALA A 84 -29.16 13.30 19.04
C ALA A 84 -28.19 12.48 19.91
N TRP A 85 -26.93 12.33 19.49
CA TRP A 85 -25.90 11.73 20.34
C TRP A 85 -25.56 12.64 21.53
N TRP A 86 -25.35 13.93 21.30
CA TRP A 86 -25.05 14.92 22.34
C TRP A 86 -26.17 15.03 23.38
N ARG A 87 -27.43 15.05 22.93
CA ARG A 87 -28.64 15.14 23.76
C ARG A 87 -29.01 13.84 24.49
N ARG A 88 -28.41 12.68 24.16
CA ARG A 88 -28.62 11.46 24.95
C ARG A 88 -27.98 11.62 26.34
N PRO A 89 -28.52 10.99 27.39
CA PRO A 89 -27.94 11.04 28.74
C PRO A 89 -26.45 10.67 28.75
N TRP A 90 -25.66 11.45 29.48
CA TRP A 90 -24.25 11.19 29.74
C TRP A 90 -24.13 10.41 31.05
N THR A 91 -24.39 9.10 30.96
CA THR A 91 -24.19 8.19 32.09
C THR A 91 -22.70 8.02 32.40
N ASN A 92 -22.39 7.73 33.66
CA ASN A 92 -21.04 7.41 34.14
C ASN A 92 -20.29 6.39 33.25
N ASP A 93 -20.96 5.28 32.89
CA ASP A 93 -20.43 4.26 31.97
C ASP A 93 -20.08 4.85 30.59
N ARG A 94 -20.97 5.68 30.02
CA ARG A 94 -20.74 6.33 28.73
C ARG A 94 -19.60 7.33 28.76
N ILE A 95 -19.47 8.11 29.84
CA ILE A 95 -18.37 9.06 30.03
C ILE A 95 -17.04 8.30 30.00
N VAL A 96 -16.92 7.23 30.81
CA VAL A 96 -15.69 6.40 30.87
C VAL A 96 -15.32 5.85 29.49
N ARG A 97 -16.28 5.23 28.77
CA ARG A 97 -16.02 4.68 27.43
C ARG A 97 -15.56 5.75 26.46
N VAL A 98 -16.30 6.86 26.35
CA VAL A 98 -15.96 7.95 25.41
C VAL A 98 -14.59 8.55 25.77
N SER A 99 -14.32 8.80 27.05
CA SER A 99 -13.01 9.30 27.50
C SER A 99 -11.88 8.33 27.14
N PHE A 100 -12.02 7.02 27.38
CA PHE A 100 -10.99 6.05 27.04
C PHE A 100 -10.79 5.92 25.52
N THR A 101 -11.87 5.85 24.73
CA THR A 101 -11.78 5.86 23.27
C THR A 101 -11.08 7.11 22.75
N THR A 102 -11.42 8.29 23.27
CA THR A 102 -10.80 9.56 22.89
C THR A 102 -9.32 9.60 23.28
N VAL A 103 -8.96 9.18 24.49
CA VAL A 103 -7.56 9.14 24.96
C VAL A 103 -6.74 8.12 24.16
N ALA A 104 -7.27 6.93 23.92
CA ALA A 104 -6.60 5.90 23.12
C ALA A 104 -6.28 6.40 21.70
N LEU A 105 -7.28 6.95 21.01
CA LEU A 105 -7.10 7.48 19.65
C LEU A 105 -6.18 8.71 19.63
N LEU A 106 -6.33 9.65 20.56
CA LEU A 106 -5.46 10.83 20.63
C LEU A 106 -4.00 10.44 20.90
N ILE A 107 -3.73 9.47 21.80
CA ILE A 107 -2.37 9.00 22.08
C ILE A 107 -1.81 8.27 20.86
N THR A 108 -2.53 7.30 20.28
CA THR A 108 -2.01 6.53 19.13
C THR A 108 -1.77 7.42 17.91
N THR A 109 -2.66 8.39 17.65
CA THR A 109 -2.44 9.39 16.58
C THR A 109 -1.25 10.29 16.93
N TYR A 110 -1.17 10.84 18.16
CA TYR A 110 -0.06 11.71 18.57
C TYR A 110 1.30 11.03 18.44
N VAL A 111 1.42 9.77 18.87
CA VAL A 111 2.68 9.01 18.72
C VAL A 111 3.02 8.86 17.22
N MET A 112 2.07 8.38 16.40
CA MET A 112 2.32 8.23 14.96
C MET A 112 2.69 9.55 14.28
N THR A 113 2.03 10.65 14.62
CA THR A 113 2.30 11.95 13.99
C THR A 113 3.65 12.53 14.43
N ASN A 114 4.09 12.31 15.68
CA ASN A 114 5.44 12.73 16.10
C ASN A 114 6.53 11.90 15.41
N VAL A 115 6.36 10.58 15.34
CA VAL A 115 7.34 9.65 14.73
C VAL A 115 7.56 9.89 13.23
N VAL A 116 6.55 10.40 12.52
CA VAL A 116 6.68 10.81 11.10
C VAL A 116 6.98 12.30 10.92
N HIS A 117 7.34 13.01 11.99
CA HIS A 117 7.61 14.47 11.99
C HIS A 117 6.46 15.30 11.37
N LEU A 118 5.22 14.90 11.63
CA LEU A 118 4.00 15.63 11.32
C LEU A 118 3.49 16.32 12.59
N SER A 119 3.99 17.51 12.87
CA SER A 119 3.74 18.25 14.10
C SER A 119 3.01 19.57 13.83
N LEU A 120 1.91 19.79 14.56
CA LEU A 120 1.26 21.11 14.61
C LEU A 120 2.02 22.13 15.49
N LEU A 121 3.14 21.72 16.10
CA LEU A 121 4.02 22.59 16.89
C LEU A 121 5.24 23.02 16.05
N PRO A 122 5.53 24.32 15.94
CA PRO A 122 6.66 24.83 15.13
C PRO A 122 8.01 24.21 15.49
N GLY A 123 8.84 23.94 14.48
CA GLY A 123 10.22 23.47 14.65
C GLY A 123 10.38 21.97 14.94
N ARG A 124 9.29 21.18 14.87
CA ARG A 124 9.31 19.70 14.96
C ARG A 124 8.59 19.02 13.80
N ASP A 125 8.31 19.77 12.74
CA ASP A 125 7.63 19.29 11.55
C ASP A 125 8.62 19.28 10.38
N LEU A 126 8.58 18.23 9.56
CA LEU A 126 9.33 18.11 8.30
C LEU A 126 8.40 17.82 7.11
N VAL A 127 7.09 17.65 7.36
CA VAL A 127 6.11 17.25 6.35
C VAL A 127 5.58 18.47 5.59
N PHE A 128 5.43 19.62 6.26
CA PHE A 128 5.05 20.91 5.69
C PHE A 128 6.24 21.75 5.19
N ASP A 129 7.48 21.32 5.40
CA ASP A 129 8.65 21.93 4.75
C ASP A 129 8.54 21.74 3.22
N ASP A 130 8.87 22.78 2.44
CA ASP A 130 8.82 22.69 0.98
C ASP A 130 10.13 22.10 0.42
N THR A 131 10.28 20.79 0.61
CA THR A 131 11.44 19.99 0.19
C THR A 131 10.99 18.79 -0.64
N THR A 132 11.79 18.43 -1.63
CA THR A 132 11.58 17.27 -2.50
C THR A 132 12.04 16.02 -1.75
N PRO A 133 11.13 15.09 -1.38
CA PRO A 133 11.50 13.95 -0.55
C PRO A 133 12.53 13.04 -1.24
N THR A 134 13.41 12.45 -0.43
CA THR A 134 14.48 11.54 -0.87
C THR A 134 14.46 10.22 -0.08
N GLY A 135 15.47 9.37 -0.23
CA GLY A 135 15.63 8.10 0.50
C GLY A 135 15.06 6.90 -0.24
N GLY A 136 15.88 5.85 -0.41
CA GLY A 136 15.49 4.59 -1.06
C GLY A 136 14.73 4.80 -2.38
N ASP A 137 13.69 4.00 -2.58
CA ASP A 137 12.74 4.09 -3.69
C ASP A 137 11.83 5.32 -3.55
N PHE A 138 11.60 5.79 -2.31
CA PHE A 138 10.75 6.95 -2.01
C PHE A 138 11.24 8.23 -2.69
N GLY A 139 12.56 8.39 -2.87
CA GLY A 139 13.13 9.51 -3.63
C GLY A 139 12.78 9.51 -5.13
N ALA A 140 12.55 8.35 -5.75
CA ALA A 140 12.17 8.26 -7.17
C ALA A 140 10.65 8.32 -7.39
N HIS A 141 9.84 8.07 -6.35
CA HIS A 141 8.37 8.24 -6.39
C HIS A 141 7.91 9.69 -6.65
N VAL A 142 8.81 10.68 -6.58
CA VAL A 142 8.59 12.08 -6.97
C VAL A 142 8.13 12.23 -8.43
N TRP A 143 8.62 11.38 -9.35
CA TRP A 143 8.29 11.47 -10.77
C TRP A 143 6.81 11.14 -11.08
N GLY A 144 6.28 10.05 -10.52
CA GLY A 144 5.01 9.47 -10.96
C GLY A 144 3.79 10.40 -10.88
N PRO A 145 3.48 10.99 -9.71
CA PRO A 145 2.32 11.87 -9.57
C PRO A 145 2.43 13.17 -10.40
N ALA A 146 3.64 13.68 -10.61
CA ALA A 146 3.87 14.80 -11.53
C ALA A 146 3.59 14.38 -12.98
N TYR A 147 4.13 13.24 -13.44
CA TYR A 147 3.84 12.71 -14.77
C TYR A 147 2.32 12.48 -14.99
N LEU A 148 1.62 11.97 -13.98
CA LEU A 148 0.16 11.82 -13.99
C LEU A 148 -0.56 13.17 -14.16
N ARG A 149 -0.14 14.19 -13.40
CA ARG A 149 -0.69 15.56 -13.45
C ARG A 149 -0.53 16.17 -14.84
N ASP A 150 0.68 16.12 -15.36
CA ASP A 150 1.10 16.97 -16.49
C ASP A 150 0.83 16.31 -17.85
N HIS A 151 0.97 14.98 -17.97
CA HIS A 151 0.90 14.26 -19.26
C HIS A 151 -0.37 13.40 -19.43
N LEU A 152 -1.01 12.94 -18.35
CA LEU A 152 -2.12 11.97 -18.42
C LEU A 152 -3.50 12.55 -18.10
N LEU A 153 -3.64 13.31 -17.00
CA LEU A 153 -4.95 13.79 -16.54
C LEU A 153 -5.60 14.77 -17.51
N GLY A 154 -4.81 15.63 -18.18
CA GLY A 154 -5.31 16.53 -19.23
C GLY A 154 -5.98 15.81 -20.41
N GLY A 155 -5.53 14.59 -20.72
CA GLY A 155 -6.13 13.72 -21.74
C GLY A 155 -7.28 12.83 -21.24
N PHE A 156 -7.76 13.02 -20.00
CA PHE A 156 -8.68 12.10 -19.32
C PHE A 156 -8.19 10.64 -19.33
N ARG A 157 -6.88 10.45 -19.12
CA ARG A 157 -6.24 9.13 -18.97
C ARG A 157 -5.77 8.94 -17.53
N LEU A 158 -5.76 7.68 -17.08
CA LEU A 158 -5.21 7.24 -15.78
C LEU A 158 -4.00 6.31 -15.96
N ASN A 159 -3.64 6.03 -17.21
CA ASN A 159 -2.48 5.26 -17.66
C ASN A 159 -2.12 5.72 -19.08
N GLY A 160 -0.90 5.43 -19.52
CA GLY A 160 -0.39 5.87 -20.82
C GLY A 160 0.96 5.24 -21.13
N TRP A 161 1.77 5.95 -21.90
CA TRP A 161 3.17 5.66 -22.15
C TRP A 161 4.00 6.88 -21.80
N THR A 162 5.21 6.66 -21.30
CA THR A 162 6.26 7.66 -21.09
C THR A 162 7.54 7.20 -21.77
N MET A 163 8.38 8.14 -22.22
CA MET A 163 9.74 7.86 -22.71
C MET A 163 10.82 8.01 -21.62
N ASP A 164 10.42 8.43 -20.41
CA ASP A 164 11.33 8.91 -19.35
C ASP A 164 12.29 7.84 -18.81
N TRP A 165 11.84 6.59 -18.65
CA TRP A 165 12.61 5.48 -18.08
C TRP A 165 12.70 4.27 -19.03
N TYR A 166 13.81 3.54 -18.99
CA TYR A 166 14.04 2.26 -19.67
C TYR A 166 13.74 2.25 -21.19
N ALA A 167 14.07 3.30 -21.92
CA ALA A 167 13.68 3.44 -23.34
C ALA A 167 12.14 3.40 -23.59
N GLY A 168 11.36 3.69 -22.55
CA GLY A 168 9.91 3.81 -22.57
C GLY A 168 9.18 2.67 -21.84
N PHE A 169 8.03 2.98 -21.22
CA PHE A 169 7.21 1.98 -20.53
C PHE A 169 5.74 2.44 -20.33
N PRO A 170 4.79 1.50 -20.08
CA PRO A 170 3.38 1.81 -19.92
C PRO A 170 3.06 2.35 -18.51
N ALA A 171 3.22 3.67 -18.34
CA ALA A 171 2.95 4.39 -17.10
C ALA A 171 1.56 4.07 -16.50
N TYR A 172 1.53 3.72 -15.21
CA TYR A 172 0.32 3.34 -14.45
C TYR A 172 -0.47 2.13 -15.00
N ARG A 173 0.12 1.30 -15.87
CA ARG A 173 -0.45 0.01 -16.28
C ARG A 173 -0.34 -1.05 -15.19
N PHE A 174 0.86 -1.17 -14.61
CA PHE A 174 1.21 -2.18 -13.61
C PHE A 174 1.32 -1.63 -12.18
N TYR A 175 1.35 -0.30 -12.02
CA TYR A 175 1.55 0.38 -10.73
C TYR A 175 0.30 1.13 -10.24
N MET A 176 0.33 1.56 -8.97
CA MET A 176 -0.83 2.00 -8.21
C MET A 176 -1.21 3.45 -8.49
N VAL A 177 -2.48 3.68 -8.87
CA VAL A 177 -2.94 4.99 -9.37
C VAL A 177 -3.58 5.86 -8.28
N LEU A 178 -4.32 5.26 -7.34
CA LEU A 178 -5.13 6.01 -6.37
C LEU A 178 -4.30 6.90 -5.42
N PRO A 179 -3.13 6.46 -4.90
CA PRO A 179 -2.26 7.31 -4.08
C PRO A 179 -1.68 8.48 -4.87
N ALA A 180 -1.30 8.27 -6.14
CA ALA A 180 -0.81 9.34 -7.02
C ALA A 180 -1.90 10.39 -7.31
N ILE A 181 -3.13 9.96 -7.59
CA ILE A 181 -4.28 10.89 -7.70
C ILE A 181 -4.46 11.69 -6.40
N ALA A 182 -4.30 11.06 -5.22
CA ALA A 182 -4.41 11.75 -3.95
C ALA A 182 -3.30 12.82 -3.76
N VAL A 183 -2.06 12.55 -4.19
CA VAL A 183 -0.98 13.56 -4.21
C VAL A 183 -1.38 14.74 -5.10
N VAL A 184 -1.77 14.50 -6.35
CA VAL A 184 -2.16 15.55 -7.29
C VAL A 184 -3.36 16.37 -6.79
N LEU A 185 -4.31 15.76 -6.08
CA LEU A 185 -5.44 16.48 -5.48
C LEU A 185 -5.04 17.38 -4.29
N VAL A 186 -3.98 17.05 -3.57
CA VAL A 186 -3.43 17.88 -2.47
C VAL A 186 -2.51 18.97 -3.02
N ASP A 187 -1.77 18.69 -4.10
CA ASP A 187 -0.94 19.64 -4.87
C ASP A 187 -1.75 20.85 -5.40
N LEU A 188 -3.07 20.71 -5.58
CA LEU A 188 -3.96 21.82 -5.92
C LEU A 188 -4.04 22.93 -4.85
N VAL A 189 -3.60 22.66 -3.61
CA VAL A 189 -3.74 23.58 -2.46
C VAL A 189 -2.49 23.69 -1.56
N LEU A 190 -1.50 22.81 -1.73
CA LEU A 190 -0.22 22.80 -1.01
C LEU A 190 0.93 22.52 -2.00
N PRO A 191 2.18 22.92 -1.70
CA PRO A 191 3.32 22.62 -2.58
C PRO A 191 3.52 21.11 -2.81
N TYR A 192 4.07 20.74 -3.97
CA TYR A 192 4.18 19.35 -4.41
C TYR A 192 4.93 18.44 -3.43
N GLY A 193 6.07 18.89 -2.89
CA GLY A 193 6.84 18.14 -1.89
C GLY A 193 6.04 17.89 -0.61
N VAL A 194 5.29 18.89 -0.14
CA VAL A 194 4.37 18.79 1.00
C VAL A 194 3.21 17.84 0.70
N ALA A 195 2.61 17.92 -0.49
CA ALA A 195 1.51 17.06 -0.92
C ALA A 195 1.93 15.58 -0.95
N LEU A 196 3.12 15.28 -1.49
CA LEU A 196 3.68 13.93 -1.54
C LEU A 196 3.98 13.39 -0.14
N LYS A 197 4.61 14.17 0.74
CA LYS A 197 4.91 13.77 2.13
C LYS A 197 3.64 13.56 2.98
N LEU A 198 2.63 14.43 2.85
CA LEU A 198 1.35 14.28 3.56
C LEU A 198 0.60 13.00 3.15
N VAL A 199 0.58 12.68 1.87
CA VAL A 199 -0.10 11.47 1.38
C VAL A 199 0.69 10.21 1.74
N SER A 200 2.02 10.23 1.70
CA SER A 200 2.83 9.04 2.04
C SER A 200 2.67 8.60 3.49
N VAL A 201 2.59 9.54 4.44
CA VAL A 201 2.37 9.21 5.87
C VAL A 201 0.92 8.84 6.19
N LEU A 202 -0.05 9.14 5.31
CA LEU A 202 -1.48 8.96 5.57
C LEU A 202 -1.83 7.51 5.96
N GLY A 203 -1.18 6.52 5.33
CA GLY A 203 -1.39 5.11 5.63
C GLY A 203 -1.07 4.76 7.08
N VAL A 204 0.17 5.01 7.51
CA VAL A 204 0.64 4.70 8.86
C VAL A 204 -0.03 5.55 9.94
N VAL A 205 -0.30 6.83 9.69
CA VAL A 205 -1.00 7.71 10.64
C VAL A 205 -2.47 7.29 10.85
N THR A 206 -3.15 6.80 9.81
CA THR A 206 -4.55 6.36 9.92
C THR A 206 -4.72 4.92 10.39
N LEU A 207 -3.69 4.07 10.29
CA LEU A 207 -3.81 2.64 10.58
C LEU A 207 -4.31 2.33 12.02
N PRO A 208 -3.85 2.97 13.11
CA PRO A 208 -4.42 2.77 14.45
C PRO A 208 -5.93 3.07 14.51
N PHE A 209 -6.36 4.17 13.89
CA PHE A 209 -7.79 4.51 13.79
C PHE A 209 -8.57 3.49 12.97
N SER A 210 -8.00 3.00 11.86
CA SER A 210 -8.60 1.97 11.02
C SER A 210 -8.76 0.63 11.73
N CYS A 211 -7.80 0.24 12.58
CA CYS A 211 -7.90 -0.93 13.45
C CYS A 211 -8.98 -0.78 14.54
N TRP A 212 -9.08 0.39 15.19
CA TRP A 212 -10.19 0.71 16.10
C TRP A 212 -11.55 0.67 15.39
N ALA A 213 -11.63 1.29 14.22
CA ALA A 213 -12.84 1.36 13.42
C ALA A 213 -13.27 -0.03 12.94
N PHE A 214 -12.33 -0.88 12.54
CA PHE A 214 -12.55 -2.31 12.30
C PHE A 214 -13.19 -2.99 13.51
N GLY A 215 -12.57 -2.89 14.69
CA GLY A 215 -13.09 -3.49 15.93
C GLY A 215 -14.51 -3.03 16.27
N ARG A 216 -14.75 -1.72 16.16
CA ARG A 216 -16.05 -1.08 16.41
C ARG A 216 -17.10 -1.55 15.40
N LEU A 217 -16.79 -1.56 14.11
CA LEU A 217 -17.73 -1.92 13.04
C LEU A 217 -18.06 -3.42 13.06
N ALA A 218 -17.07 -4.28 13.27
CA ALA A 218 -17.23 -5.70 13.52
C ALA A 218 -17.93 -6.01 14.88
N SER A 219 -18.23 -4.98 15.68
CA SER A 219 -18.97 -5.10 16.95
C SER A 219 -18.28 -5.96 18.01
N PHE A 220 -16.94 -5.92 18.07
CA PHE A 220 -16.20 -6.41 19.22
C PHE A 220 -16.63 -5.66 20.48
N LYS A 221 -16.66 -6.36 21.62
CA LYS A 221 -17.10 -5.79 22.90
C LYS A 221 -16.05 -4.79 23.42
N TYR A 222 -16.52 -3.68 24.01
CA TYR A 222 -15.66 -2.75 24.74
C TYR A 222 -14.87 -3.52 25.82
N PRO A 223 -13.55 -3.33 25.94
CA PRO A 223 -12.70 -2.29 25.35
C PRO A 223 -11.80 -2.80 24.20
N ILE A 224 -12.14 -3.92 23.55
CA ILE A 224 -11.33 -4.51 22.48
C ILE A 224 -11.08 -3.55 21.30
N PRO A 225 -12.07 -2.77 20.80
CA PRO A 225 -11.81 -1.80 19.73
C PRO A 225 -10.73 -0.78 20.10
N GLU A 226 -10.70 -0.29 21.34
CA GLU A 226 -9.69 0.64 21.82
C GLU A 226 -8.30 0.01 21.87
N LEU A 227 -8.21 -1.27 22.28
CA LEU A 227 -6.95 -2.02 22.23
C LEU A 227 -6.48 -2.31 20.80
N PHE A 228 -7.38 -2.41 19.82
CA PHE A 228 -7.01 -2.53 18.41
C PHE A 228 -6.30 -1.28 17.87
N ALA A 229 -6.52 -0.09 18.44
CA ALA A 229 -5.70 1.08 18.10
C ALA A 229 -4.23 0.86 18.51
N PHE A 230 -3.99 0.32 19.70
CA PHE A 230 -2.65 -0.02 20.17
C PHE A 230 -2.03 -1.19 19.40
N ALA A 231 -2.81 -2.18 18.93
CA ALA A 231 -2.32 -3.21 18.02
C ALA A 231 -1.88 -2.62 16.66
N GLY A 232 -2.66 -1.68 16.10
CA GLY A 232 -2.29 -0.96 14.89
C GLY A 232 -1.04 -0.10 15.06
N LEU A 233 -0.88 0.53 16.24
CA LEU A 233 0.34 1.26 16.62
C LEU A 233 1.56 0.32 16.72
N SER A 234 1.44 -0.80 17.43
CA SER A 234 2.53 -1.79 17.55
C SER A 234 2.98 -2.35 16.21
N PHE A 235 2.05 -2.59 15.28
CA PHE A 235 2.37 -3.02 13.92
C PHE A 235 2.99 -1.89 13.07
N ALA A 236 2.47 -0.66 13.17
CA ALA A 236 2.99 0.47 12.40
C ALA A 236 4.44 0.82 12.78
N LEU A 237 4.80 0.61 14.05
CA LEU A 237 6.12 0.84 14.63
C LEU A 237 6.90 -0.47 14.87
N ASP A 238 6.57 -1.53 14.14
CA ASP A 238 7.32 -2.79 14.18
C ASP A 238 8.65 -2.62 13.42
N GLU A 239 9.77 -2.67 14.14
CA GLU A 239 11.12 -2.50 13.59
C GLU A 239 11.71 -3.81 13.04
N SER A 240 11.01 -4.95 13.16
CA SER A 240 11.55 -6.27 12.81
C SER A 240 11.69 -6.54 11.30
N PHE A 241 11.12 -5.68 10.45
CA PHE A 241 11.17 -5.81 9.00
C PHE A 241 11.17 -4.46 8.29
N SER A 242 11.74 -4.43 7.09
CA SER A 242 11.60 -3.37 6.10
C SER A 242 11.10 -3.97 4.79
N ILE A 243 10.80 -3.14 3.79
CA ILE A 243 10.41 -3.48 2.40
C ILE A 243 9.21 -4.43 2.17
N TYR A 244 8.68 -5.14 3.18
CA TYR A 244 7.53 -6.04 3.00
C TYR A 244 6.20 -5.27 2.85
N GLY A 245 6.08 -4.10 3.51
CA GLY A 245 4.94 -3.20 3.41
C GLY A 245 4.21 -2.95 4.74
N GLY A 246 3.58 -1.77 4.87
CA GLY A 246 2.59 -1.48 5.91
C GLY A 246 3.11 -0.88 7.23
N ASN A 247 4.32 -1.22 7.67
CA ASN A 247 5.00 -0.55 8.80
C ASN A 247 5.72 0.74 8.34
N LEU A 248 6.26 1.49 9.30
CA LEU A 248 6.98 2.74 9.06
C LEU A 248 8.21 2.55 8.18
N LYS A 249 9.09 1.59 8.50
CA LYS A 249 10.31 1.33 7.70
C LYS A 249 10.00 0.97 6.25
N SER A 250 9.02 0.12 5.99
CA SER A 250 8.60 -0.15 4.60
C SER A 250 8.02 1.11 3.94
N THR A 251 7.19 1.88 4.67
CA THR A 251 6.58 3.13 4.15
C THR A 251 7.65 4.15 3.75
N MET A 252 8.72 4.29 4.53
CA MET A 252 9.86 5.17 4.22
C MET A 252 10.84 4.59 3.19
N ALA A 253 10.89 3.26 3.03
CA ALA A 253 11.63 2.66 1.92
C ALA A 253 11.00 2.99 0.55
N GLY A 254 9.66 3.14 0.50
CA GLY A 254 8.88 3.42 -0.72
C GLY A 254 7.44 2.88 -0.68
N GLU A 255 7.14 1.95 0.22
CA GLU A 255 5.87 1.19 0.28
C GLU A 255 4.69 1.97 0.89
N PHE A 256 4.62 3.29 0.70
CA PHE A 256 3.54 4.12 1.23
C PHE A 256 2.18 3.79 0.62
N SER A 257 2.15 3.38 -0.64
CA SER A 257 0.93 2.90 -1.30
C SER A 257 0.37 1.64 -0.63
N PHE A 258 1.26 0.76 -0.13
CA PHE A 258 0.89 -0.42 0.65
C PHE A 258 0.27 -0.03 2.00
N SER A 259 0.87 0.91 2.75
CA SER A 259 0.33 1.30 4.07
C SER A 259 -1.01 2.04 3.97
N ILE A 260 -1.21 2.86 2.92
CA ILE A 260 -2.52 3.45 2.58
C ILE A 260 -3.54 2.34 2.30
N SER A 261 -3.19 1.37 1.44
CA SER A 261 -4.08 0.25 1.13
C SER A 261 -4.43 -0.59 2.36
N LEU A 262 -3.47 -0.87 3.25
CA LEU A 262 -3.69 -1.64 4.47
C LEU A 262 -4.62 -0.92 5.46
N SER A 263 -4.52 0.40 5.59
CA SER A 263 -5.45 1.20 6.39
C SER A 263 -6.88 1.15 5.81
N ILE A 264 -7.02 1.31 4.49
CA ILE A 264 -8.33 1.18 3.80
C ILE A 264 -8.87 -0.25 3.92
N ALA A 265 -8.02 -1.27 3.83
CA ALA A 265 -8.37 -2.68 3.98
C ALA A 265 -8.99 -2.98 5.35
N MET A 266 -8.41 -2.48 6.44
CA MET A 266 -8.98 -2.66 7.78
C MET A 266 -10.37 -2.01 7.91
N LEU A 267 -10.56 -0.81 7.34
CA LEU A 267 -11.89 -0.18 7.24
C LEU A 267 -12.86 -1.02 6.40
N ALA A 268 -12.41 -1.53 5.25
CA ALA A 268 -13.20 -2.36 4.34
C ALA A 268 -13.69 -3.64 5.03
N LEU A 269 -12.80 -4.36 5.73
CA LEU A 269 -13.14 -5.55 6.52
C LEU A 269 -14.10 -5.23 7.67
N GLY A 270 -13.95 -4.06 8.31
CA GLY A 270 -14.87 -3.61 9.36
C GLY A 270 -16.28 -3.37 8.82
N VAL A 271 -16.38 -2.67 7.69
CA VAL A 271 -17.65 -2.42 7.01
C VAL A 271 -18.27 -3.72 6.48
N LEU A 272 -17.47 -4.64 5.94
CA LEU A 272 -17.90 -5.98 5.51
C LEU A 272 -18.48 -6.78 6.68
N ALA A 273 -17.78 -6.89 7.80
CA ALA A 273 -18.23 -7.62 8.99
C ALA A 273 -19.53 -7.01 9.57
N ASN A 274 -19.63 -5.68 9.61
CA ASN A 274 -20.86 -5.00 10.01
C ASN A 274 -22.03 -5.29 9.04
N GLY A 275 -21.73 -5.38 7.75
CA GLY A 275 -22.69 -5.73 6.70
C GLY A 275 -23.18 -7.17 6.76
N LEU A 276 -22.28 -8.15 6.97
CA LEU A 276 -22.64 -9.56 7.20
C LEU A 276 -23.52 -9.74 8.45
N ARG A 277 -23.39 -8.87 9.45
CA ARG A 277 -24.22 -8.87 10.66
C ARG A 277 -25.57 -8.16 10.48
N THR A 278 -25.62 -7.07 9.73
CA THR A 278 -26.77 -6.13 9.71
C THR A 278 -27.47 -5.96 8.35
N GLY A 279 -26.90 -6.48 7.27
CA GLY A 279 -27.36 -6.33 5.88
C GLY A 279 -27.15 -4.94 5.28
N ARG A 280 -26.56 -4.01 6.04
CA ARG A 280 -26.27 -2.63 5.65
C ARG A 280 -24.92 -2.51 4.95
N TYR A 281 -24.66 -1.33 4.38
CA TYR A 281 -23.35 -0.92 3.84
C TYR A 281 -22.81 -1.67 2.61
N ARG A 282 -23.62 -2.49 1.93
CA ARG A 282 -23.23 -3.21 0.69
C ARG A 282 -22.36 -2.39 -0.27
N VAL A 283 -22.81 -1.18 -0.64
CA VAL A 283 -22.07 -0.28 -1.54
C VAL A 283 -20.75 0.21 -0.94
N TRP A 284 -20.72 0.59 0.33
CA TRP A 284 -19.50 1.09 0.98
C TRP A 284 -18.47 -0.01 1.19
N ALA A 285 -18.88 -1.26 1.46
CA ALA A 285 -17.98 -2.40 1.49
C ALA A 285 -17.30 -2.57 0.11
N SER A 286 -18.06 -2.54 -0.98
CA SER A 286 -17.49 -2.67 -2.34
C SER A 286 -16.54 -1.53 -2.72
N VAL A 287 -16.92 -0.28 -2.42
CA VAL A 287 -16.08 0.89 -2.70
C VAL A 287 -14.77 0.85 -1.91
N LEU A 288 -14.79 0.45 -0.63
CA LEU A 288 -13.56 0.36 0.18
C LEU A 288 -12.66 -0.82 -0.25
N ILE A 289 -13.23 -1.97 -0.63
CA ILE A 289 -12.46 -3.09 -1.18
C ILE A 289 -11.80 -2.70 -2.51
N ALA A 290 -12.54 -2.04 -3.41
CA ALA A 290 -11.99 -1.56 -4.68
C ALA A 290 -10.93 -0.46 -4.47
N ALA A 291 -11.13 0.45 -3.52
CA ALA A 291 -10.14 1.47 -3.17
C ALA A 291 -8.84 0.85 -2.62
N ALA A 292 -8.93 -0.16 -1.74
CA ALA A 292 -7.75 -0.89 -1.28
C ALA A 292 -6.99 -1.54 -2.45
N CYS A 293 -7.69 -2.14 -3.43
CA CYS A 293 -7.07 -2.70 -4.63
C CYS A 293 -6.29 -1.67 -5.44
N VAL A 294 -6.92 -0.55 -5.82
CA VAL A 294 -6.29 0.48 -6.67
C VAL A 294 -5.21 1.28 -5.90
N SER A 295 -5.22 1.22 -4.56
CA SER A 295 -4.09 1.67 -3.72
C SER A 295 -2.94 0.66 -3.67
N HIS A 296 -3.20 -0.64 -3.60
CA HIS A 296 -2.16 -1.67 -3.69
C HIS A 296 -2.73 -3.06 -4.04
N GLY A 297 -2.45 -3.55 -5.25
CA GLY A 297 -2.92 -4.86 -5.73
C GLY A 297 -2.48 -6.03 -4.84
N VAL A 298 -1.24 -6.01 -4.34
CA VAL A 298 -0.73 -7.08 -3.46
C VAL A 298 -1.49 -7.14 -2.14
N VAL A 299 -1.90 -6.00 -1.55
CA VAL A 299 -2.68 -5.99 -0.29
C VAL A 299 -4.09 -6.57 -0.53
N LEU A 300 -4.68 -6.34 -1.70
CA LEU A 300 -5.94 -6.99 -2.07
C LEU A 300 -5.78 -8.52 -2.06
N ILE A 301 -4.81 -9.04 -2.81
CA ILE A 301 -4.66 -10.48 -3.07
C ILE A 301 -4.12 -11.21 -1.84
N ALA A 302 -3.07 -10.68 -1.19
CA ALA A 302 -2.41 -11.33 -0.06
C ALA A 302 -3.22 -11.24 1.26
N PHE A 303 -4.05 -10.21 1.45
CA PHE A 303 -4.72 -9.96 2.72
C PHE A 303 -6.24 -9.76 2.62
N VAL A 304 -6.73 -8.83 1.79
CA VAL A 304 -8.16 -8.45 1.79
C VAL A 304 -9.05 -9.58 1.29
N VAL A 305 -8.72 -10.21 0.16
CA VAL A 305 -9.53 -11.28 -0.44
C VAL A 305 -9.59 -12.51 0.46
N PRO A 306 -8.47 -13.08 0.95
CA PRO A 306 -8.49 -14.15 1.94
C PRO A 306 -9.33 -13.79 3.18
N SER A 307 -9.13 -12.59 3.73
CA SER A 307 -9.87 -12.13 4.91
C SER A 307 -11.37 -12.00 4.66
N ALA A 308 -11.77 -11.39 3.54
CA ALA A 308 -13.16 -11.22 3.15
C ALA A 308 -13.87 -12.55 2.88
N ILE A 309 -13.16 -13.53 2.30
CA ILE A 309 -13.64 -14.90 2.13
C ILE A 309 -13.85 -15.56 3.51
N VAL A 310 -12.87 -15.53 4.41
CA VAL A 310 -12.99 -16.13 5.75
C VAL A 310 -14.15 -15.52 6.55
N PHE A 311 -14.29 -14.19 6.57
CA PHE A 311 -15.44 -13.53 7.21
C PHE A 311 -16.78 -13.98 6.60
N SER A 312 -16.85 -14.05 5.26
CA SER A 312 -18.09 -14.45 4.56
C SER A 312 -18.45 -15.92 4.78
N LEU A 313 -17.46 -16.81 4.88
CA LEU A 313 -17.66 -18.24 5.15
C LEU A 313 -18.07 -18.51 6.60
N ILE A 314 -17.46 -17.84 7.59
CA ILE A 314 -17.82 -18.01 9.00
C ILE A 314 -19.23 -17.49 9.30
N TRP A 315 -19.66 -16.44 8.60
CA TRP A 315 -21.02 -15.89 8.70
C TRP A 315 -22.01 -16.51 7.69
N ILE A 316 -21.69 -17.62 7.02
CA ILE A 316 -22.48 -18.07 5.86
C ILE A 316 -23.92 -18.47 6.19
N ASP A 317 -24.87 -17.89 5.44
CA ASP A 317 -26.24 -18.39 5.25
C ASP A 317 -26.80 -17.90 3.91
N ARG A 318 -28.02 -18.29 3.53
CA ARG A 318 -28.65 -17.92 2.24
C ARG A 318 -28.77 -16.41 1.99
N THR A 319 -28.96 -15.60 3.03
CA THR A 319 -29.07 -14.14 2.94
C THR A 319 -27.71 -13.44 3.00
N ARG A 320 -26.80 -13.96 3.83
CA ARG A 320 -25.42 -13.45 3.99
C ARG A 320 -24.54 -13.79 2.79
N TRP A 321 -24.77 -14.94 2.14
CA TRP A 321 -24.20 -15.28 0.85
C TRP A 321 -24.61 -14.28 -0.25
N ARG A 322 -25.89 -13.89 -0.31
CA ARG A 322 -26.35 -12.84 -1.26
C ARG A 322 -25.68 -11.49 -0.97
N TYR A 323 -25.50 -11.13 0.29
CA TYR A 323 -24.74 -9.94 0.67
C TYR A 323 -23.27 -10.04 0.20
N ALA A 324 -22.56 -11.10 0.58
CA ALA A 324 -21.15 -11.31 0.21
C ALA A 324 -20.94 -11.35 -1.32
N TRP A 325 -21.79 -12.08 -2.05
CA TRP A 325 -21.74 -12.17 -3.51
C TRP A 325 -21.99 -10.81 -4.18
N THR A 326 -23.01 -10.07 -3.76
CA THR A 326 -23.29 -8.74 -4.35
C THR A 326 -22.22 -7.71 -3.99
N VAL A 327 -21.61 -7.81 -2.80
CA VAL A 327 -20.41 -7.01 -2.46
C VAL A 327 -19.25 -7.37 -3.38
N GLY A 328 -18.87 -8.64 -3.45
CA GLY A 328 -17.71 -9.12 -4.22
C GLY A 328 -17.82 -8.83 -5.72
N LEU A 329 -18.96 -9.15 -6.34
CA LEU A 329 -19.23 -8.83 -7.75
C LEU A 329 -19.10 -7.33 -8.03
N THR A 330 -19.65 -6.49 -7.14
CA THR A 330 -19.57 -5.03 -7.30
C THR A 330 -18.14 -4.53 -7.09
N SER A 331 -17.36 -5.09 -6.14
CA SER A 331 -15.95 -4.77 -5.96
C SER A 331 -15.14 -5.06 -7.22
N VAL A 332 -15.27 -6.27 -7.78
CA VAL A 332 -14.58 -6.70 -9.01
C VAL A 332 -14.90 -5.78 -10.17
N LEU A 333 -16.17 -5.42 -10.35
CA LEU A 333 -16.56 -4.48 -11.41
C LEU A 333 -15.98 -3.09 -11.18
N LEU A 334 -16.01 -2.54 -9.96
CA LEU A 334 -15.46 -1.20 -9.66
C LEU A 334 -13.95 -1.08 -9.87
N MET A 335 -13.19 -2.18 -9.72
CA MET A 335 -11.74 -2.22 -9.96
C MET A 335 -11.35 -2.78 -11.34
N ALA A 336 -12.33 -3.11 -12.19
CA ALA A 336 -12.09 -3.78 -13.47
C ALA A 336 -11.18 -2.97 -14.40
N TRP A 337 -11.32 -1.63 -14.44
CA TRP A 337 -10.50 -0.74 -15.27
C TRP A 337 -8.99 -0.83 -15.03
N TRP A 338 -8.58 -1.28 -13.83
CA TRP A 338 -7.17 -1.47 -13.47
C TRP A 338 -6.79 -2.95 -13.44
N VAL A 339 -7.59 -3.80 -12.77
CA VAL A 339 -7.29 -5.23 -12.63
C VAL A 339 -7.35 -5.98 -13.96
N LEU A 340 -8.33 -5.69 -14.83
CA LEU A 340 -8.49 -6.44 -16.07
C LEU A 340 -7.33 -6.18 -17.05
N PRO A 341 -6.90 -4.94 -17.30
CA PRO A 341 -5.73 -4.71 -18.15
C PRO A 341 -4.41 -5.12 -17.51
N PHE A 342 -4.26 -5.00 -16.17
CA PHE A 342 -3.11 -5.54 -15.44
C PHE A 342 -2.93 -7.03 -15.71
N VAL A 343 -3.99 -7.83 -15.54
CA VAL A 343 -3.94 -9.30 -15.72
C VAL A 343 -3.84 -9.67 -17.20
N TRP A 344 -4.41 -8.87 -18.11
CA TRP A 344 -4.36 -9.16 -19.55
C TRP A 344 -2.97 -8.97 -20.15
N ASP A 345 -2.21 -7.97 -19.69
CA ASP A 345 -0.88 -7.65 -20.24
C ASP A 345 0.27 -8.13 -19.35
N HIS A 346 0.01 -8.98 -18.36
CA HIS A 346 1.02 -9.36 -17.35
C HIS A 346 2.26 -10.08 -17.95
N ASP A 347 2.13 -10.71 -19.11
CA ASP A 347 3.23 -11.37 -19.83
C ASP A 347 4.30 -10.37 -20.33
N TYR A 348 3.94 -9.09 -20.47
CA TYR A 348 4.86 -8.00 -20.87
C TYR A 348 5.61 -7.34 -19.71
N GLN A 349 5.39 -7.79 -18.47
CA GLN A 349 6.16 -7.34 -17.32
C GLN A 349 7.54 -8.03 -17.28
N THR A 350 8.55 -7.37 -16.71
CA THR A 350 9.83 -8.03 -16.39
C THR A 350 9.70 -8.80 -15.07
N ASP A 351 10.19 -10.04 -15.03
CA ASP A 351 10.43 -10.75 -13.78
C ASP A 351 11.81 -10.37 -13.23
N MET A 352 11.85 -9.92 -11.97
CA MET A 352 13.09 -9.69 -11.23
C MET A 352 13.73 -11.02 -10.75
N LYS A 353 13.05 -12.14 -10.94
CA LYS A 353 13.42 -13.51 -10.53
C LYS A 353 13.66 -13.58 -9.01
N TYR A 354 12.75 -12.99 -8.24
CA TYR A 354 12.79 -12.99 -6.78
C TYR A 354 12.46 -14.37 -6.19
N GLY A 355 13.43 -15.28 -6.23
CA GLY A 355 13.38 -16.57 -5.55
C GLY A 355 12.93 -16.47 -4.08
N ALA A 356 12.11 -17.43 -3.68
CA ALA A 356 11.40 -17.50 -2.39
C ALA A 356 12.31 -17.35 -1.18
N LEU A 357 11.82 -16.66 -0.14
CA LEU A 357 12.43 -16.80 1.18
C LEU A 357 11.95 -18.12 1.81
N THR A 358 12.91 -18.98 2.19
CA THR A 358 12.66 -20.31 2.75
C THR A 358 13.06 -20.44 4.22
N ASN A 359 13.58 -19.37 4.85
CA ASN A 359 13.81 -19.34 6.29
C ASN A 359 12.48 -19.09 7.04
N TRP A 360 11.68 -20.14 7.14
CA TRP A 360 10.34 -20.10 7.73
C TRP A 360 10.33 -19.57 9.16
N TRP A 361 11.38 -19.82 9.94
CA TRP A 361 11.43 -19.38 11.34
C TRP A 361 11.52 -17.87 11.44
N GLU A 362 12.48 -17.24 10.75
CA GLU A 362 12.61 -15.77 10.72
C GLU A 362 11.39 -15.08 10.12
N MET A 363 10.77 -15.66 9.08
CA MET A 363 9.54 -15.11 8.51
C MET A 363 8.34 -15.20 9.45
N TYR A 364 8.19 -16.29 10.22
CA TYR A 364 7.07 -16.38 11.16
C TYR A 364 7.35 -15.72 12.50
N PHE A 365 8.61 -15.60 12.91
CA PHE A 365 9.05 -15.07 14.20
C PHE A 365 10.24 -14.12 14.01
N PRO A 366 9.98 -12.87 13.54
CA PRO A 366 11.03 -11.91 13.19
C PRO A 366 11.52 -11.07 14.38
N LEU A 367 10.85 -11.11 15.53
CA LEU A 367 11.17 -10.32 16.72
C LEU A 367 12.20 -11.04 17.60
N THR A 368 12.59 -10.39 18.70
CA THR A 368 13.40 -11.08 19.71
C THR A 368 12.62 -12.25 20.31
N ILE A 369 13.31 -13.37 20.56
CA ILE A 369 12.70 -14.63 21.07
C ILE A 369 11.71 -14.40 22.24
N PRO A 370 12.00 -13.55 23.26
CA PRO A 370 11.04 -13.30 24.33
C PRO A 370 9.76 -12.60 23.85
N LEU A 371 9.87 -11.62 22.95
CA LEU A 371 8.72 -10.90 22.41
C LEU A 371 7.86 -11.83 21.54
N ASP A 372 8.47 -12.60 20.64
CA ASP A 372 7.71 -13.52 19.78
C ASP A 372 6.97 -14.61 20.58
N ILE A 373 7.60 -15.17 21.62
CA ILE A 373 6.95 -16.10 22.54
C ILE A 373 5.75 -15.44 23.23
N ILE A 374 5.92 -14.23 23.77
CA ILE A 374 4.86 -13.50 24.48
C ILE A 374 3.70 -13.17 23.52
N ILE A 375 3.99 -12.50 22.41
CA ILE A 375 2.99 -12.03 21.42
C ILE A 375 2.23 -13.22 20.83
N THR A 376 2.94 -14.28 20.41
CA THR A 376 2.33 -15.47 19.80
C THR A 376 1.50 -16.26 20.81
N THR A 377 1.99 -16.45 22.05
CA THR A 377 1.22 -17.16 23.08
C THR A 377 -0.07 -16.41 23.41
N LEU A 378 -0.01 -15.08 23.54
CA LEU A 378 -1.18 -14.24 23.78
C LEU A 378 -2.15 -14.24 22.58
N ALA A 379 -1.64 -14.26 21.35
CA ALA A 379 -2.47 -14.38 20.14
C ALA A 379 -3.21 -15.74 20.07
N ILE A 380 -2.52 -16.85 20.37
CA ILE A 380 -3.12 -18.19 20.47
C ILE A 380 -4.20 -18.21 21.56
N ILE A 381 -3.94 -17.61 22.72
CA ILE A 381 -4.90 -17.48 23.82
C ILE A 381 -6.11 -16.62 23.38
N GLY A 382 -5.90 -15.53 22.64
CA GLY A 382 -6.97 -14.69 22.09
C GLY A 382 -7.86 -15.43 21.09
N PHE A 383 -7.28 -16.24 20.22
CA PHE A 383 -8.03 -17.12 19.32
C PHE A 383 -8.83 -18.19 20.08
N GLY A 384 -8.19 -18.85 21.06
CA GLY A 384 -8.84 -19.84 21.93
C GLY A 384 -10.04 -19.26 22.69
N PHE A 385 -9.89 -18.09 23.32
CA PHE A 385 -11.00 -17.40 23.98
C PHE A 385 -12.11 -17.00 23.02
N SER A 386 -11.78 -16.61 21.78
CA SER A 386 -12.78 -16.27 20.77
C SER A 386 -13.64 -17.47 20.40
N ILE A 387 -13.03 -18.65 20.19
CA ILE A 387 -13.75 -19.90 19.95
C ILE A 387 -14.60 -20.28 21.17
N LEU A 388 -14.00 -20.29 22.38
CA LEU A 388 -14.68 -20.69 23.62
C LEU A 388 -15.89 -19.80 23.95
N ARG A 389 -15.79 -18.49 23.69
CA ARG A 389 -16.88 -17.52 23.88
C ARG A 389 -17.83 -17.40 22.68
N ARG A 390 -17.59 -18.16 21.60
CA ARG A 390 -18.35 -18.13 20.34
C ARG A 390 -18.39 -16.74 19.69
N ASP A 391 -17.30 -15.99 19.81
CA ASP A 391 -17.10 -14.75 19.05
C ASP A 391 -16.68 -15.12 17.63
N LEU A 392 -17.64 -15.05 16.69
CA LEU A 392 -17.42 -15.35 15.28
C LEU A 392 -16.36 -14.45 14.64
N ASN A 393 -16.24 -13.18 15.07
CA ASN A 393 -15.31 -12.23 14.49
C ASN A 393 -13.89 -12.39 15.06
N GLY A 394 -13.77 -12.67 16.36
CA GLY A 394 -12.49 -13.08 16.96
C GLY A 394 -11.99 -14.42 16.41
N SER A 395 -12.91 -15.37 16.18
CA SER A 395 -12.59 -16.66 15.55
C SER A 395 -12.16 -16.48 14.09
N ALA A 396 -12.80 -15.56 13.35
CA ALA A 396 -12.40 -15.22 11.99
C ALA A 396 -10.97 -14.67 11.92
N LEU A 397 -10.55 -13.79 12.84
CA LEU A 397 -9.17 -13.31 12.91
C LEU A 397 -8.16 -14.46 13.08
N GLY A 398 -8.44 -15.43 13.96
CA GLY A 398 -7.56 -16.58 14.13
C GLY A 398 -7.49 -17.50 12.91
N VAL A 399 -8.62 -17.74 12.23
CA VAL A 399 -8.64 -18.48 10.97
C VAL A 399 -7.91 -17.72 9.86
N ILE A 400 -8.03 -16.38 9.80
CA ILE A 400 -7.25 -15.54 8.88
C ILE A 400 -5.75 -15.71 9.15
N GLY A 401 -5.30 -15.69 10.41
CA GLY A 401 -3.91 -15.95 10.76
C GLY A 401 -3.40 -17.30 10.23
N LEU A 402 -4.18 -18.36 10.36
CA LEU A 402 -3.83 -19.68 9.80
C LEU A 402 -3.82 -19.70 8.27
N VAL A 403 -4.77 -19.01 7.62
CA VAL A 403 -4.82 -18.88 6.15
C VAL A 403 -3.63 -18.09 5.62
N LEU A 404 -3.17 -17.06 6.34
CA LEU A 404 -1.99 -16.27 5.96
C LEU A 404 -0.68 -17.05 6.18
N VAL A 405 -0.56 -17.84 7.25
CA VAL A 405 0.56 -18.80 7.41
C VAL A 405 0.58 -19.79 6.25
N ALA A 406 -0.57 -20.37 5.89
CA ALA A 406 -0.64 -21.22 4.70
C ALA A 406 -0.30 -20.46 3.41
N GLY A 407 -0.72 -19.20 3.28
CA GLY A 407 -0.44 -18.32 2.14
C GLY A 407 1.06 -18.02 1.95
N VAL A 408 1.81 -17.80 3.03
CA VAL A 408 3.28 -17.61 2.98
C VAL A 408 3.99 -18.86 2.46
N TYR A 409 3.51 -20.05 2.82
CA TYR A 409 4.07 -21.33 2.34
C TYR A 409 3.63 -21.66 0.90
N LEU A 410 2.35 -21.47 0.57
CA LEU A 410 1.79 -21.76 -0.75
C LEU A 410 2.25 -20.77 -1.82
N GLY A 411 2.47 -19.51 -1.45
CA GLY A 411 3.01 -18.47 -2.34
C GLY A 411 4.52 -18.53 -2.54
N LYS A 412 5.21 -19.58 -2.07
CA LYS A 412 6.66 -19.73 -2.26
C LYS A 412 7.04 -19.78 -3.75
N ASP A 413 6.20 -20.42 -4.58
CA ASP A 413 6.40 -20.57 -6.03
C ASP A 413 5.58 -19.51 -6.80
N SER A 414 5.35 -18.34 -6.18
CA SER A 414 4.41 -17.32 -6.66
C SER A 414 2.97 -17.83 -6.83
N ILE A 415 2.10 -17.05 -7.48
CA ILE A 415 0.74 -17.52 -7.86
C ILE A 415 0.84 -18.23 -9.23
N PRO A 416 0.35 -19.49 -9.36
CA PRO A 416 0.37 -20.21 -10.62
C PRO A 416 -0.35 -19.44 -11.74
N GLY A 417 0.33 -19.26 -12.88
CA GLY A 417 -0.19 -18.51 -14.02
C GLY A 417 -0.31 -16.99 -13.81
N LEU A 418 0.37 -16.43 -12.80
CA LEU A 418 0.57 -14.98 -12.65
C LEU A 418 2.02 -14.60 -12.29
N GLY A 419 2.80 -15.48 -11.63
CA GLY A 419 4.25 -15.27 -11.41
C GLY A 419 4.66 -14.19 -10.39
N LEU A 420 3.76 -13.28 -9.99
CA LEU A 420 4.10 -11.98 -9.39
C LEU A 420 3.98 -11.85 -7.85
N LEU A 421 3.90 -12.94 -7.06
CA LEU A 421 3.73 -12.83 -5.60
C LEU A 421 4.95 -13.32 -4.82
N TRP A 422 5.88 -12.39 -4.53
CA TRP A 422 6.96 -12.64 -3.58
C TRP A 422 6.41 -12.94 -2.17
N ASN A 423 6.73 -14.13 -1.64
CA ASN A 423 6.07 -14.67 -0.45
C ASN A 423 6.10 -13.81 0.84
N PRO A 424 7.11 -12.95 1.13
CA PRO A 424 7.12 -12.10 2.31
C PRO A 424 6.05 -11.01 2.28
N ARG A 425 5.48 -10.67 1.11
CA ARG A 425 4.40 -9.67 0.99
C ARG A 425 3.09 -10.11 1.67
N VAL A 426 2.96 -11.37 2.05
CA VAL A 426 1.85 -11.90 2.87
C VAL A 426 2.06 -11.63 4.38
N LEU A 427 3.30 -11.47 4.83
CA LEU A 427 3.67 -11.35 6.24
C LEU A 427 3.08 -10.12 6.96
N PRO A 428 3.00 -8.91 6.35
CA PRO A 428 2.38 -7.76 7.01
C PRO A 428 0.95 -8.02 7.51
N GLY A 429 0.14 -8.73 6.72
CA GLY A 429 -1.21 -9.13 7.12
C GLY A 429 -1.20 -10.11 8.30
N LEU A 430 -0.25 -11.06 8.33
CA LEU A 430 -0.10 -12.03 9.40
C LEU A 430 0.31 -11.35 10.72
N TYR A 431 1.29 -10.45 10.67
CA TYR A 431 1.76 -9.72 11.85
C TYR A 431 0.66 -8.83 12.43
N LEU A 432 -0.04 -8.05 11.60
CA LEU A 432 -1.16 -7.22 12.05
C LEU A 432 -2.27 -8.05 12.72
N VAL A 433 -2.65 -9.19 12.14
CA VAL A 433 -3.64 -10.11 12.72
C VAL A 433 -3.14 -10.70 14.04
N ARG A 434 -1.84 -11.00 14.17
CA ARG A 434 -1.22 -11.46 15.42
C ARG A 434 -1.32 -10.42 16.53
N TYR A 435 -1.01 -9.14 16.26
CA TYR A 435 -1.17 -8.06 17.23
C TYR A 435 -2.63 -7.84 17.65
N LEU A 436 -3.59 -7.94 16.71
CA LEU A 436 -5.03 -7.87 17.04
C LEU A 436 -5.46 -9.03 17.96
N LEU A 437 -5.03 -10.26 17.67
CA LEU A 437 -5.32 -11.44 18.50
C LEU A 437 -4.65 -11.37 19.87
N MET A 438 -3.41 -10.86 19.94
CA MET A 438 -2.69 -10.61 21.21
C MET A 438 -3.52 -9.72 22.14
N MET A 439 -4.10 -8.63 21.62
CA MET A 439 -4.95 -7.73 22.41
C MET A 439 -6.22 -8.41 22.94
N ILE A 440 -6.86 -9.28 22.14
CA ILE A 440 -7.98 -10.11 22.60
C ILE A 440 -7.51 -11.05 23.72
N GLY A 441 -6.35 -11.67 23.57
CA GLY A 441 -5.76 -12.59 24.54
C GLY A 441 -5.46 -11.94 25.89
N VAL A 442 -4.67 -10.86 25.90
CA VAL A 442 -4.31 -10.13 27.12
C VAL A 442 -5.56 -9.66 27.86
N TYR A 443 -6.49 -9.00 27.18
CA TYR A 443 -7.71 -8.53 27.83
C TYR A 443 -8.56 -9.70 28.36
N SER A 444 -8.65 -10.81 27.63
CA SER A 444 -9.42 -11.98 28.05
C SER A 444 -8.83 -12.66 29.30
N LEU A 445 -7.51 -12.73 29.40
CA LEU A 445 -6.81 -13.21 30.60
C LEU A 445 -7.02 -12.26 31.78
N LEU A 446 -6.82 -10.96 31.60
CA LEU A 446 -6.99 -9.94 32.65
C LEU A 446 -8.45 -9.91 33.16
N ALA A 447 -9.44 -10.04 32.27
CA ALA A 447 -10.85 -10.14 32.63
C ALA A 447 -11.17 -11.45 33.37
N LEU A 448 -10.55 -12.57 32.98
CA LEU A 448 -10.71 -13.85 33.69
C LEU A 448 -10.12 -13.78 35.11
N ILE A 449 -8.91 -13.26 35.25
CA ILE A 449 -8.24 -13.04 36.55
C ILE A 449 -9.07 -12.09 37.42
N TRP A 450 -9.56 -10.98 36.87
CA TRP A 450 -10.43 -10.05 37.59
C TRP A 450 -11.72 -10.72 38.08
N ASN A 451 -12.38 -11.52 37.24
CA ASN A 451 -13.59 -12.23 37.64
C ASN A 451 -13.30 -13.28 38.71
N ALA A 452 -12.17 -14.00 38.64
CA ALA A 452 -11.74 -14.92 39.69
C ALA A 452 -11.48 -14.21 41.02
N ILE A 453 -10.77 -13.06 41.02
CA ILE A 453 -10.53 -12.23 42.22
C ILE A 453 -11.83 -11.64 42.82
N ARG A 454 -12.88 -11.53 42.01
CA ARG A 454 -14.19 -10.97 42.40
C ARG A 454 -15.27 -12.03 42.66
N ASP A 455 -14.92 -13.32 42.67
CA ASP A 455 -15.85 -14.46 42.79
C ASP A 455 -17.03 -14.39 41.79
N ARG A 456 -16.76 -13.93 40.56
CA ARG A 456 -17.71 -13.82 39.45
C ARG A 456 -17.53 -14.96 38.46
N ARG A 457 -18.56 -15.23 37.64
CA ARG A 457 -18.45 -16.27 36.60
C ARG A 457 -17.44 -15.83 35.55
N ALA A 458 -16.70 -16.79 34.96
CA ALA A 458 -15.68 -16.51 33.94
C ALA A 458 -16.19 -15.73 32.70
N ASN A 459 -17.49 -15.81 32.43
CA ASN A 459 -18.16 -15.12 31.32
C ASN A 459 -18.85 -13.80 31.72
N ASP A 460 -18.81 -13.40 33.00
CA ASP A 460 -19.43 -12.15 33.44
C ASP A 460 -18.64 -10.94 32.92
N GLU A 461 -19.32 -9.96 32.34
CA GLU A 461 -18.64 -8.78 31.82
C GLU A 461 -18.17 -7.86 32.97
N PRO A 462 -16.92 -7.36 32.99
CA PRO A 462 -16.51 -6.29 33.89
C PRO A 462 -17.33 -5.02 33.64
N SER A 463 -17.55 -4.20 34.68
CA SER A 463 -18.12 -2.85 34.50
C SER A 463 -17.19 -2.00 33.62
N ALA A 464 -17.70 -0.96 32.94
CA ALA A 464 -16.84 -0.12 32.08
C ALA A 464 -15.62 0.44 32.82
N TYR A 465 -15.75 0.79 34.11
CA TYR A 465 -14.62 1.19 34.96
C TYR A 465 -13.55 0.09 35.07
N ALA A 466 -13.96 -1.13 35.43
CA ALA A 466 -13.04 -2.26 35.55
C ALA A 466 -12.44 -2.63 34.19
N ALA A 467 -13.27 -2.73 33.14
CA ALA A 467 -12.83 -3.00 31.77
C ALA A 467 -11.77 -1.99 31.29
N THR A 468 -11.98 -0.70 31.56
CA THR A 468 -11.03 0.38 31.22
C THR A 468 -9.73 0.25 32.00
N GLY A 469 -9.79 -0.03 33.30
CA GLY A 469 -8.59 -0.28 34.11
C GLY A 469 -7.79 -1.48 33.63
N LEU A 470 -8.46 -2.58 33.25
CA LEU A 470 -7.83 -3.78 32.68
C LEU A 470 -7.25 -3.52 31.28
N ALA A 471 -7.85 -2.65 30.47
CA ALA A 471 -7.34 -2.26 29.16
C ALA A 471 -6.20 -1.24 29.20
N ALA A 472 -6.15 -0.39 30.24
CA ALA A 472 -5.05 0.53 30.45
C ALA A 472 -3.72 -0.21 30.68
N ILE A 473 -3.73 -1.42 31.26
CA ILE A 473 -2.53 -2.23 31.51
C ILE A 473 -1.77 -2.56 30.20
N PRO A 474 -2.36 -3.27 29.20
CA PRO A 474 -1.67 -3.51 27.93
C PRO A 474 -1.44 -2.24 27.11
N ALA A 475 -2.33 -1.24 27.17
CA ALA A 475 -2.12 0.02 26.47
C ALA A 475 -0.86 0.76 26.96
N VAL A 476 -0.70 0.90 28.27
CA VAL A 476 0.52 1.48 28.88
C VAL A 476 1.73 0.57 28.64
N GLY A 477 1.56 -0.76 28.71
CA GLY A 477 2.63 -1.71 28.40
C GLY A 477 3.20 -1.53 26.98
N VAL A 478 2.33 -1.36 25.97
CA VAL A 478 2.74 -1.04 24.59
C VAL A 478 3.49 0.28 24.52
N LEU A 479 2.99 1.34 25.17
CA LEU A 479 3.65 2.65 25.16
C LEU A 479 5.01 2.62 25.87
N VAL A 480 5.16 1.83 26.93
CA VAL A 480 6.45 1.66 27.62
C VAL A 480 7.44 0.88 26.76
N VAL A 481 7.01 -0.21 26.11
CA VAL A 481 7.88 -0.99 25.21
C VAL A 481 8.31 -0.15 24.00
N LEU A 482 7.37 0.53 23.34
CA LEU A 482 7.68 1.39 22.19
C LEU A 482 8.56 2.58 22.58
N GLY A 483 8.26 3.26 23.69
CA GLY A 483 9.09 4.36 24.19
C GLY A 483 10.51 3.91 24.58
N PHE A 484 10.69 2.66 25.05
CA PHE A 484 12.01 2.10 25.33
C PHE A 484 12.78 1.78 24.05
N VAL A 485 12.08 1.27 23.02
CA VAL A 485 12.66 0.94 21.70
C VAL A 485 13.08 2.20 20.93
N PHE A 486 12.28 3.27 20.98
CA PHE A 486 12.57 4.59 20.41
C PHE A 486 13.34 5.53 21.37
N GLN A 487 13.85 5.03 22.50
CA GLN A 487 14.64 5.79 23.49
C GLN A 487 14.01 7.10 24.04
N GLU A 488 12.70 7.28 23.89
CA GLU A 488 11.93 8.50 24.20
C GLU A 488 11.12 8.40 25.51
N LEU A 489 11.49 7.49 26.44
CA LEU A 489 10.82 7.41 27.75
C LEU A 489 11.14 8.63 28.65
N PRO A 490 10.12 9.22 29.31
CA PRO A 490 10.33 10.30 30.25
C PRO A 490 11.29 9.93 31.39
N GLY A 491 12.38 10.68 31.51
CA GLY A 491 13.43 10.47 32.51
C GLY A 491 14.39 9.32 32.20
N GLY A 492 14.34 8.77 30.98
CA GLY A 492 15.41 7.91 30.46
C GLY A 492 16.55 8.73 29.87
N GLY A 493 17.66 8.07 29.59
CA GLY A 493 18.86 8.67 29.00
C GLY A 493 20.01 7.68 28.93
N ASN A 494 21.10 8.09 28.29
CA ASN A 494 22.23 7.19 28.04
C ASN A 494 23.10 7.01 29.29
N THR A 495 23.36 5.76 29.64
CA THR A 495 24.35 5.34 30.64
C THR A 495 25.57 4.74 29.95
N THR A 496 26.66 4.51 30.70
CA THR A 496 27.88 3.85 30.20
C THR A 496 28.06 2.54 30.95
N LEU A 497 28.20 1.43 30.22
CA LEU A 497 28.45 0.11 30.77
C LEU A 497 29.94 -0.07 31.15
N ASP A 498 30.23 -1.12 31.93
CA ASP A 498 31.59 -1.45 32.40
C ASP A 498 32.60 -1.70 31.26
N ASP A 499 32.14 -2.01 30.05
CA ASP A 499 32.98 -2.18 28.85
C ASP A 499 33.25 -0.85 28.09
N GLY A 500 32.70 0.26 28.56
CA GLY A 500 32.83 1.60 27.96
C GLY A 500 31.79 1.91 26.89
N SER A 501 30.91 0.98 26.53
CA SER A 501 29.80 1.25 25.59
C SER A 501 28.73 2.13 26.25
N SER A 502 28.05 2.96 25.44
CA SER A 502 26.90 3.73 25.91
C SER A 502 25.59 3.10 25.44
N VAL A 503 24.64 2.94 26.35
CA VAL A 503 23.33 2.32 26.12
C VAL A 503 22.23 3.14 26.77
N TYR A 504 21.01 3.07 26.22
CA TYR A 504 19.85 3.70 26.81
C TYR A 504 19.47 3.04 28.15
N ALA A 505 19.11 3.84 29.15
CA ALA A 505 18.61 3.36 30.42
C ALA A 505 17.35 4.13 30.87
N TRP A 506 16.40 3.41 31.45
CA TRP A 506 15.21 3.97 32.08
C TRP A 506 15.05 3.41 33.50
N GLY A 507 15.57 4.15 34.47
CA GLY A 507 15.61 3.72 35.87
C GLY A 507 16.48 2.45 36.04
N PRO A 508 15.93 1.33 36.55
CA PRO A 508 16.68 0.08 36.74
C PRO A 508 16.75 -0.80 35.46
N PHE A 509 16.18 -0.34 34.35
CA PHE A 509 16.18 -1.09 33.08
C PHE A 509 17.23 -0.49 32.13
N GLU A 510 18.23 -1.27 31.78
CA GLU A 510 19.29 -0.91 30.84
C GLU A 510 19.10 -1.68 29.53
N ALA A 511 19.30 -1.00 28.40
CA ALA A 511 19.36 -1.61 27.09
C ALA A 511 20.69 -2.38 26.93
N THR A 512 20.72 -3.41 26.08
CA THR A 512 21.98 -4.08 25.71
C THR A 512 22.68 -3.32 24.58
N THR A 513 23.97 -3.58 24.37
CA THR A 513 24.74 -3.03 23.24
C THR A 513 24.21 -3.42 21.86
N THR A 514 23.33 -4.42 21.79
CA THR A 514 22.61 -4.83 20.57
C THR A 514 21.30 -4.09 20.36
N ASN A 515 20.77 -3.41 21.39
CA ASN A 515 19.53 -2.65 21.31
C ASN A 515 19.87 -1.23 20.84
N LYS A 516 20.03 -1.06 19.52
CA LYS A 516 20.08 0.27 18.90
C LYS A 516 18.73 0.99 19.10
N ASP A 517 18.76 2.30 18.92
CA ASP A 517 17.55 3.10 18.77
C ASP A 517 16.75 2.64 17.53
N ALA A 518 15.45 2.92 17.52
CA ALA A 518 14.61 2.64 16.37
C ALA A 518 15.07 3.45 15.14
N GLU A 519 14.98 2.86 13.95
CA GLU A 519 15.46 3.53 12.74
C GLU A 519 14.32 4.28 12.02
N GLY A 520 13.05 3.98 12.30
CA GLY A 520 11.92 4.45 11.52
C GLY A 520 11.67 5.97 11.54
N ASP A 521 11.92 6.64 12.67
CA ASP A 521 11.81 8.10 12.78
C ASP A 521 13.05 8.83 12.24
N GLY A 522 14.23 8.22 12.41
CA GLY A 522 15.46 8.66 11.74
C GLY A 522 15.34 8.59 10.22
N TRP A 523 14.75 7.52 9.68
CA TRP A 523 14.51 7.33 8.25
C TRP A 523 13.47 8.31 7.71
N SER A 524 12.37 8.56 8.44
CA SER A 524 11.39 9.57 8.02
C SER A 524 11.99 10.99 8.04
N SER A 525 12.81 11.32 9.03
CA SER A 525 13.59 12.58 9.08
C SER A 525 14.57 12.69 7.91
N TYR A 526 15.29 11.62 7.59
CA TYR A 526 16.21 11.56 6.46
C TYR A 526 15.48 11.85 5.14
N ASN A 527 14.34 11.18 4.91
CA ASN A 527 13.55 11.33 3.69
C ASN A 527 12.94 12.74 3.56
N PHE A 528 12.37 13.28 4.64
CA PHE A 528 11.60 14.52 4.60
C PHE A 528 12.44 15.81 4.67
N ARG A 529 13.69 15.73 5.14
CA ARG A 529 14.70 16.77 4.85
C ARG A 529 14.99 16.92 3.35
N GLY A 530 14.64 15.90 2.55
CA GLY A 530 14.70 15.93 1.10
C GLY A 530 16.10 15.94 0.51
N TYR A 531 16.13 16.11 -0.82
CA TYR A 531 17.36 16.34 -1.57
C TYR A 531 18.02 17.65 -1.12
N GLU A 532 17.24 18.70 -0.88
CA GLU A 532 17.72 20.03 -0.48
C GLU A 532 18.46 19.99 0.88
N GLY A 533 18.03 19.12 1.78
CA GLY A 533 18.67 18.88 3.07
C GLY A 533 19.99 18.09 3.03
N ARG A 534 20.53 17.75 1.84
CA ARG A 534 21.82 17.05 1.69
C ARG A 534 23.05 17.97 1.68
N GLY A 535 22.87 19.29 1.77
CA GLY A 535 23.99 20.24 1.86
C GLY A 535 24.86 20.25 0.61
N GLN A 536 26.17 19.98 0.74
CA GLN A 536 27.09 19.99 -0.41
C GLN A 536 26.69 19.01 -1.52
N TYR A 537 26.17 17.83 -1.16
CA TYR A 537 25.76 16.81 -2.11
C TYR A 537 24.49 17.21 -2.89
N TYR A 538 23.65 18.10 -2.34
CA TYR A 538 22.55 18.69 -3.11
C TYR A 538 23.08 19.62 -4.20
N THR A 539 24.07 20.45 -3.87
CA THR A 539 24.70 21.36 -4.83
C THR A 539 25.36 20.57 -5.96
N GLU A 540 26.08 19.50 -5.63
CA GLU A 540 26.69 18.57 -6.58
C GLU A 540 25.63 17.92 -7.49
N TYR A 541 24.58 17.34 -6.91
CA TYR A 541 23.46 16.76 -7.66
C TYR A 541 22.78 17.76 -8.60
N ARG A 542 22.44 18.97 -8.11
CA ARG A 542 21.83 20.00 -8.96
C ARG A 542 22.81 20.50 -10.03
N GLN A 543 24.13 20.52 -9.77
CA GLN A 543 25.11 20.84 -10.80
C GLN A 543 25.10 19.80 -11.93
N VAL A 544 25.05 18.50 -11.60
CA VAL A 544 24.92 17.42 -12.60
C VAL A 544 23.64 17.57 -13.40
N VAL A 545 22.49 17.74 -12.73
CA VAL A 545 21.18 17.97 -13.37
C VAL A 545 21.22 19.18 -14.32
N THR A 546 21.80 20.31 -13.90
CA THR A 546 21.90 21.53 -14.72
C THR A 546 22.86 21.35 -15.91
N THR A 547 23.91 20.56 -15.74
CA THR A 547 24.84 20.21 -16.83
C THR A 547 24.13 19.38 -17.90
N MET A 548 23.35 18.39 -17.49
CA MET A 548 22.53 17.57 -18.40
C MET A 548 21.43 18.40 -19.08
N GLU A 549 20.74 19.28 -18.34
CA GLU A 549 19.78 20.26 -18.86
C GLU A 549 20.42 21.15 -19.95
N GLY A 550 21.66 21.60 -19.71
CA GLY A 550 22.44 22.39 -20.67
C GLY A 550 22.82 21.62 -21.95
N LEU A 551 23.26 20.37 -21.83
CA LEU A 551 23.54 19.49 -22.98
C LEU A 551 22.26 19.21 -23.79
N GLY A 552 21.13 18.99 -23.11
CA GLY A 552 19.82 18.81 -23.73
C GLY A 552 19.33 20.02 -24.52
N ALA A 553 19.69 21.23 -24.07
CA ALA A 553 19.34 22.49 -24.72
C ALA A 553 20.31 22.94 -25.83
N ASP A 554 21.52 22.37 -25.91
CA ASP A 554 22.52 22.73 -26.94
C ASP A 554 22.19 22.07 -28.30
N PRO A 555 21.97 22.82 -29.39
CA PRO A 555 21.74 22.25 -30.72
C PRO A 555 22.89 21.42 -31.29
N ALA A 556 24.11 21.50 -30.73
CA ALA A 556 25.22 20.63 -31.11
C ALA A 556 25.10 19.21 -30.50
N HIS A 557 24.45 19.12 -29.34
CA HIS A 557 24.15 17.86 -28.66
C HIS A 557 22.62 17.66 -28.71
N GLY A 558 21.89 18.01 -27.66
CA GLY A 558 20.42 18.02 -27.63
C GLY A 558 19.83 16.88 -26.78
N CYS A 559 18.50 16.76 -26.79
CA CYS A 559 17.81 15.72 -26.01
C CYS A 559 18.31 14.30 -26.32
N GLY A 560 18.19 13.40 -25.34
CA GLY A 560 18.69 12.04 -25.43
C GLY A 560 18.61 11.29 -24.09
N ARG A 561 18.78 9.97 -24.13
CA ARG A 561 18.76 9.14 -22.92
C ARG A 561 20.12 9.13 -22.23
N ALA A 562 20.11 9.18 -20.90
CA ALA A 562 21.28 9.05 -20.05
C ALA A 562 21.32 7.67 -19.36
N LEU A 563 22.52 7.12 -19.22
CA LEU A 563 22.84 6.01 -18.32
C LEU A 563 24.05 6.42 -17.48
N TRP A 564 24.04 6.08 -16.21
CA TRP A 564 25.14 6.37 -15.28
C TRP A 564 25.72 5.12 -14.64
N GLU A 565 26.96 5.24 -14.19
CA GLU A 565 27.63 4.25 -13.35
C GLU A 565 26.88 4.03 -12.02
N ASN A 566 26.56 2.77 -11.74
CA ASN A 566 26.09 2.33 -10.44
C ASN A 566 27.24 2.44 -9.42
N SER A 567 27.00 3.18 -8.34
CA SER A 567 27.97 3.33 -7.26
C SER A 567 27.26 3.54 -5.92
N PRO A 568 27.74 2.93 -4.82
CA PRO A 568 27.19 3.16 -3.49
C PRO A 568 27.14 4.64 -3.10
N ASP A 569 28.14 5.43 -3.47
CA ASP A 569 28.18 6.84 -3.08
C ASP A 569 27.18 7.72 -3.84
N ASN A 570 26.47 7.20 -4.85
CA ASN A 570 25.28 7.89 -5.40
C ASN A 570 24.24 8.11 -4.28
N GLY A 571 24.24 7.28 -3.24
CA GLY A 571 23.46 7.45 -2.01
C GLY A 571 23.75 8.74 -1.23
N GLN A 572 24.87 9.44 -1.47
CA GLN A 572 25.17 10.73 -0.84
C GLN A 572 24.18 11.82 -1.28
N TYR A 573 23.58 11.71 -2.46
CA TYR A 573 22.48 12.57 -2.93
C TYR A 573 21.14 12.31 -2.21
N GLY A 574 21.08 11.36 -1.27
CA GLY A 574 19.88 10.97 -0.54
C GLY A 574 19.29 9.64 -1.00
N THR A 575 19.61 9.18 -2.21
CA THR A 575 19.33 7.81 -2.66
C THR A 575 20.25 7.48 -3.84
N THR A 576 20.66 6.22 -3.97
CA THR A 576 21.42 5.73 -5.13
C THR A 576 20.65 5.92 -6.44
N MET A 577 19.34 6.07 -6.34
CA MET A 577 18.36 6.27 -7.42
C MET A 577 18.21 7.73 -7.88
N ALA A 578 18.97 8.69 -7.33
CA ALA A 578 18.70 10.13 -7.51
C ALA A 578 18.67 10.60 -8.98
N LEU A 579 19.49 9.99 -9.84
CA LEU A 579 19.56 10.35 -11.26
C LEU A 579 18.37 9.82 -12.09
N MET A 580 17.52 8.93 -11.55
CA MET A 580 16.23 8.56 -12.18
C MET A 580 15.30 9.77 -12.36
N LEU A 581 15.51 10.84 -11.59
CA LEU A 581 14.77 12.10 -11.72
C LEU A 581 15.34 13.06 -12.80
N LEU A 582 16.39 12.70 -13.53
CA LEU A 582 16.85 13.50 -14.69
C LEU A 582 15.70 13.93 -15.64
N PRO A 583 14.79 13.03 -16.10
CA PRO A 583 13.63 13.44 -16.90
C PRO A 583 12.69 14.40 -16.16
N PHE A 584 12.46 14.19 -14.85
CA PHE A 584 11.63 15.08 -14.03
C PHE A 584 12.20 16.50 -13.90
N TRP A 585 13.54 16.65 -13.87
CA TRP A 585 14.19 17.96 -13.78
C TRP A 585 14.48 18.63 -15.13
N THR A 586 14.35 17.91 -16.25
CA THR A 586 14.68 18.38 -17.60
C THR A 586 13.48 18.36 -18.56
N ASP A 587 12.26 18.34 -18.02
CA ASP A 587 10.99 18.27 -18.76
C ASP A 587 10.98 17.15 -19.84
N GLY A 588 11.55 15.98 -19.50
CA GLY A 588 11.64 14.81 -20.38
C GLY A 588 12.72 14.88 -21.47
N CYS A 589 13.48 15.97 -21.61
CA CYS A 589 14.52 16.10 -22.63
C CYS A 589 15.72 15.17 -22.38
N ILE A 590 16.15 15.03 -21.11
CA ILE A 590 17.12 14.02 -20.72
C ILE A 590 16.38 12.85 -20.08
N GLY A 591 16.00 11.89 -20.93
CA GLY A 591 15.48 10.61 -20.48
C GLY A 591 16.53 9.81 -19.70
N SER A 592 16.09 8.78 -18.99
CA SER A 592 16.93 7.92 -18.17
C SER A 592 16.77 6.46 -18.60
N MET A 593 17.85 5.69 -18.59
CA MET A 593 17.77 4.24 -18.76
C MET A 593 17.37 3.51 -17.48
N GLU A 594 17.52 4.14 -16.31
CA GLU A 594 17.09 3.59 -15.03
C GLU A 594 15.83 4.30 -14.52
N GLY A 595 14.94 3.56 -13.88
CA GLY A 595 13.72 4.07 -13.24
C GLY A 595 13.39 3.30 -11.97
N LEU A 596 12.28 3.64 -11.34
CA LEU A 596 11.81 2.90 -10.15
C LEU A 596 10.94 1.68 -10.51
N PHE A 597 10.25 1.74 -11.65
CA PHE A 597 9.22 0.76 -12.01
C PHE A 597 9.81 -0.40 -12.82
N PHE A 598 10.76 -1.13 -12.22
CA PHE A 598 11.54 -2.22 -12.84
C PHE A 598 10.67 -3.24 -13.60
N GLU A 599 9.59 -3.69 -12.98
CA GLU A 599 8.70 -4.72 -13.54
C GLU A 599 7.81 -4.19 -14.67
N ALA A 600 7.80 -2.88 -14.95
CA ALA A 600 6.91 -2.29 -15.95
C ALA A 600 7.46 -2.24 -17.38
N SER A 601 8.77 -2.40 -17.60
CA SER A 601 9.36 -2.36 -18.94
C SER A 601 10.12 -3.64 -19.28
N GLY A 602 9.85 -4.22 -20.45
CA GLY A 602 10.56 -5.40 -20.95
C GLY A 602 12.04 -5.13 -21.31
N THR A 603 12.49 -3.88 -21.29
CA THR A 603 13.90 -3.49 -21.51
C THR A 603 14.75 -3.44 -20.24
N THR A 604 14.13 -3.52 -19.05
CA THR A 604 14.81 -3.45 -17.74
C THR A 604 15.99 -4.42 -17.58
N PRO A 605 15.95 -5.68 -18.05
CA PRO A 605 17.09 -6.60 -17.97
C PRO A 605 18.33 -6.07 -18.70
N TYR A 606 18.15 -5.48 -19.88
CA TYR A 606 19.26 -4.98 -20.72
C TYR A 606 19.83 -3.68 -20.17
N HIS A 607 19.02 -2.84 -19.52
CA HIS A 607 19.53 -1.72 -18.72
C HIS A 607 20.55 -2.21 -17.69
N PHE A 608 20.20 -3.21 -16.87
CA PHE A 608 21.11 -3.69 -15.83
C PHE A 608 22.37 -4.37 -16.39
N LEU A 609 22.28 -5.06 -17.53
CA LEU A 609 23.46 -5.57 -18.24
C LEU A 609 24.38 -4.43 -18.71
N THR A 610 23.80 -3.35 -19.25
CA THR A 610 24.54 -2.16 -19.71
C THR A 610 25.20 -1.42 -18.55
N THR A 611 24.45 -1.18 -17.47
CA THR A 611 24.95 -0.51 -16.27
C THR A 611 26.05 -1.32 -15.60
N ALA A 612 25.95 -2.66 -15.50
CA ALA A 612 27.05 -3.48 -15.01
C ALA A 612 28.32 -3.28 -15.85
N ALA A 613 28.22 -3.38 -17.18
CA ALA A 613 29.36 -3.21 -18.08
C ALA A 613 30.01 -1.83 -17.96
N MET A 614 29.21 -0.77 -17.77
CA MET A 614 29.68 0.62 -17.61
C MET A 614 30.07 1.01 -16.17
N SER A 615 29.98 0.11 -15.19
CA SER A 615 30.25 0.40 -13.78
C SER A 615 31.39 -0.44 -13.22
N LYS A 616 32.17 0.11 -12.29
CA LYS A 616 33.18 -0.63 -11.52
C LYS A 616 32.63 -1.89 -10.85
N GLN A 617 31.41 -1.81 -10.34
CA GLN A 617 30.66 -2.88 -9.70
C GLN A 617 29.17 -2.52 -9.74
N SER A 618 28.28 -3.50 -9.95
CA SER A 618 26.83 -3.28 -9.95
C SER A 618 26.12 -4.13 -8.90
N SER A 619 24.97 -3.63 -8.42
CA SER A 619 24.10 -4.35 -7.46
C SER A 619 23.30 -5.50 -8.09
N ASN A 620 23.23 -5.55 -9.43
CA ASN A 620 22.73 -6.69 -10.22
C ASN A 620 21.36 -7.24 -9.74
N PRO A 621 20.30 -6.40 -9.72
CA PRO A 621 19.05 -6.72 -9.01
C PRO A 621 18.12 -7.70 -9.74
N VAL A 622 18.19 -7.80 -11.07
CA VAL A 622 17.49 -8.87 -11.81
C VAL A 622 18.33 -10.13 -11.68
N ARG A 623 17.80 -11.16 -11.03
CA ARG A 623 18.59 -12.37 -10.79
C ARG A 623 18.78 -13.16 -12.09
N GLU A 624 19.73 -14.08 -12.06
CA GLU A 624 19.98 -15.06 -13.14
C GLU A 624 20.50 -14.49 -14.47
N LEU A 625 20.63 -13.17 -14.63
CA LEU A 625 21.33 -12.58 -15.77
C LEU A 625 22.85 -12.85 -15.69
N ARG A 626 23.51 -12.81 -16.87
CA ARG A 626 24.94 -13.08 -17.04
C ARG A 626 25.72 -11.77 -17.12
N TYR A 627 25.87 -11.11 -15.97
CA TYR A 627 26.54 -9.81 -15.88
C TYR A 627 28.03 -9.86 -16.23
N ALA A 628 28.51 -8.81 -16.89
CA ALA A 628 29.91 -8.42 -16.97
C ALA A 628 30.06 -7.06 -16.28
N ASP A 629 30.95 -6.95 -15.29
CA ASP A 629 31.22 -5.70 -14.58
C ASP A 629 32.49 -5.03 -15.15
N ASN A 630 32.45 -3.70 -15.33
CA ASN A 630 33.59 -2.86 -15.75
C ASN A 630 34.27 -3.30 -17.06
N ASP A 631 33.47 -3.50 -18.12
CA ASP A 631 33.91 -3.73 -19.49
C ASP A 631 33.19 -2.73 -20.42
N ALA A 632 33.82 -1.56 -20.61
CA ALA A 632 33.23 -0.51 -21.45
C ALA A 632 33.18 -0.89 -22.94
N SER A 633 33.94 -1.90 -23.39
CA SER A 633 33.88 -2.35 -24.78
C SER A 633 32.57 -3.09 -25.08
N VAL A 634 32.10 -3.89 -24.12
CA VAL A 634 30.75 -4.49 -24.13
C VAL A 634 29.69 -3.41 -23.85
N GLY A 635 29.96 -2.53 -22.88
CA GLY A 635 29.05 -1.47 -22.46
C GLY A 635 28.71 -0.46 -23.58
N VAL A 636 29.67 -0.05 -24.40
CA VAL A 636 29.45 0.87 -25.54
C VAL A 636 28.48 0.29 -26.56
N ARG A 637 28.62 -0.98 -26.93
CA ARG A 637 27.67 -1.64 -27.83
C ARG A 637 26.28 -1.68 -27.22
N HIS A 638 26.17 -2.05 -25.95
CA HIS A 638 24.90 -2.06 -25.22
C HIS A 638 24.24 -0.66 -25.15
N LEU A 639 25.03 0.41 -24.94
CA LEU A 639 24.55 1.80 -25.01
C LEU A 639 24.00 2.15 -26.39
N GLN A 640 24.67 1.72 -27.47
CA GLN A 640 24.20 1.91 -28.85
C GLN A 640 22.90 1.12 -29.10
N ASP A 641 22.86 -0.17 -28.78
CA ASP A 641 21.70 -1.06 -28.95
C ASP A 641 20.44 -0.53 -28.24
N LEU A 642 20.60 0.12 -27.07
CA LEU A 642 19.52 0.73 -26.30
C LEU A 642 19.24 2.20 -26.63
N GLY A 643 19.96 2.81 -27.59
CA GLY A 643 19.78 4.21 -27.99
C GLY A 643 20.09 5.19 -26.85
N VAL A 644 21.15 4.91 -26.09
CA VAL A 644 21.62 5.75 -25.00
C VAL A 644 22.62 6.76 -25.54
N ARG A 645 22.28 8.06 -25.40
CA ARG A 645 23.07 9.14 -25.95
C ARG A 645 24.17 9.59 -25.00
N TYR A 646 23.90 9.59 -23.71
CA TYR A 646 24.82 10.09 -22.68
C TYR A 646 25.21 8.99 -21.70
N ALA A 647 26.51 8.72 -21.59
CA ALA A 647 27.09 7.83 -20.60
C ALA A 647 27.80 8.67 -19.51
N MET A 648 27.45 8.44 -18.25
CA MET A 648 27.98 9.20 -17.11
C MET A 648 28.80 8.27 -16.20
N VAL A 649 30.10 8.52 -16.07
CA VAL A 649 31.02 7.71 -15.24
C VAL A 649 31.64 8.56 -14.14
N ARG A 650 31.96 7.95 -12.99
CA ARG A 650 32.38 8.66 -11.77
C ARG A 650 33.55 8.02 -11.03
N SER A 651 33.71 6.70 -11.05
CA SER A 651 34.88 6.03 -10.50
C SER A 651 36.07 6.14 -11.45
N GLU A 652 37.28 6.18 -10.90
CA GLU A 652 38.49 6.22 -11.71
C GLU A 652 38.61 4.96 -12.58
N GLU A 653 38.15 3.80 -12.11
CA GLU A 653 38.12 2.58 -12.92
C GLU A 653 37.19 2.70 -14.14
N ALA A 654 35.94 3.15 -13.96
CA ALA A 654 34.99 3.29 -15.07
C ALA A 654 35.41 4.41 -16.05
N LYS A 655 35.99 5.51 -15.56
CA LYS A 655 36.57 6.58 -16.38
C LYS A 655 37.72 6.09 -17.26
N ASN A 656 38.64 5.30 -16.68
CA ASN A 656 39.77 4.74 -17.44
C ASN A 656 39.30 3.79 -18.54
N GLU A 657 38.23 3.00 -18.31
CA GLU A 657 37.63 2.15 -19.34
C GLU A 657 36.88 2.96 -20.42
N ALA A 658 36.08 3.95 -20.02
CA ALA A 658 35.35 4.83 -20.95
C ALA A 658 36.30 5.64 -21.85
N ALA A 659 37.37 6.21 -21.29
CA ALA A 659 38.35 7.00 -22.03
C ALA A 659 39.18 6.18 -23.05
N GLN A 660 39.09 4.86 -23.03
CA GLN A 660 39.73 3.98 -24.03
C GLN A 660 38.83 3.70 -25.26
N GLN A 661 37.52 3.99 -25.19
CA GLN A 661 36.58 3.66 -26.26
C GLN A 661 36.46 4.82 -27.29
N PRO A 662 36.75 4.59 -28.58
CA PRO A 662 36.71 5.66 -29.60
C PRO A 662 35.30 6.15 -29.93
N GLU A 663 34.25 5.41 -29.58
CA GLU A 663 32.84 5.77 -29.76
C GLU A 663 32.33 6.76 -28.68
N LEU A 664 33.08 6.96 -27.59
CA LEU A 664 32.72 7.83 -26.48
C LEU A 664 33.46 9.17 -26.58
N THR A 665 32.72 10.25 -26.83
CA THR A 665 33.26 11.61 -26.86
C THR A 665 32.95 12.33 -25.55
N LEU A 666 33.97 12.74 -24.77
CA LEU A 666 33.75 13.54 -23.56
C LEU A 666 33.15 14.90 -23.94
N VAL A 667 31.94 15.20 -23.47
CA VAL A 667 31.21 16.44 -23.78
C VAL A 667 31.05 17.37 -22.59
N ALA A 668 31.04 16.85 -21.35
CA ALA A 668 30.99 17.67 -20.14
C ALA A 668 31.63 17.01 -18.92
N GLU A 669 32.02 17.83 -17.95
CA GLU A 669 32.49 17.42 -16.63
C GLU A 669 31.62 18.10 -15.56
N SER A 670 31.13 17.31 -14.60
CA SER A 670 30.40 17.78 -13.43
C SER A 670 30.79 16.93 -12.23
N ALA A 671 31.98 17.22 -11.68
CA ALA A 671 32.65 16.43 -10.65
C ALA A 671 31.68 15.89 -9.57
N PRO A 672 31.70 14.57 -9.26
CA PRO A 672 32.69 13.58 -9.70
C PRO A 672 32.53 13.04 -11.13
N TRP A 673 31.46 13.43 -11.84
CA TRP A 673 31.05 12.83 -13.11
C TRP A 673 31.79 13.37 -14.33
N GLU A 674 32.15 12.46 -15.22
CA GLU A 674 32.53 12.69 -16.61
C GLU A 674 31.40 12.20 -17.52
N ILE A 675 30.96 13.04 -18.46
CA ILE A 675 29.77 12.82 -19.28
C ILE A 675 30.21 12.69 -20.74
N TYR A 676 29.98 11.51 -21.31
CA TYR A 676 30.33 11.16 -22.68
C TYR A 676 29.09 11.10 -23.56
N GLU A 677 29.19 11.63 -24.78
CA GLU A 677 28.23 11.38 -25.85
C GLU A 677 28.63 10.10 -26.62
N VAL A 678 27.65 9.23 -26.87
CA VAL A 678 27.80 7.92 -27.49
C VAL A 678 27.47 8.01 -28.97
N ALA A 679 28.45 7.73 -29.85
CA ALA A 679 28.23 7.66 -31.29
C ALA A 679 27.32 6.48 -31.69
N GLY A 680 26.45 6.66 -32.69
CA GLY A 680 25.57 5.60 -33.22
C GLY A 680 24.34 5.27 -32.35
N SER A 681 23.98 6.17 -31.44
CA SER A 681 22.91 6.01 -30.44
C SER A 681 21.51 6.46 -30.90
N ASP A 682 21.31 6.71 -32.20
CA ASP A 682 20.05 7.20 -32.78
C ASP A 682 18.84 6.31 -32.44
N ILE A 683 17.69 6.92 -32.15
CA ILE A 683 16.49 6.20 -31.69
C ILE A 683 15.80 5.43 -32.82
N VAL A 684 15.93 5.90 -34.07
CA VAL A 684 15.33 5.29 -35.25
C VAL A 684 16.41 5.13 -36.30
N VAL A 685 16.65 3.89 -36.75
CA VAL A 685 17.73 3.55 -37.69
C VAL A 685 17.23 2.54 -38.73
N GLY A 686 17.62 2.72 -40.00
CA GLY A 686 17.45 1.69 -41.02
C GLY A 686 18.31 0.47 -40.70
N LEU A 687 17.77 -0.74 -40.88
CA LEU A 687 18.55 -1.97 -40.71
C LEU A 687 19.37 -2.26 -41.96
N ASP A 688 20.59 -2.78 -41.77
CA ASP A 688 21.48 -3.23 -42.86
C ASP A 688 21.25 -4.69 -43.28
N THR A 689 20.56 -5.46 -42.42
CA THR A 689 20.32 -6.89 -42.56
C THR A 689 18.87 -7.18 -42.15
N GLN A 690 18.18 -7.98 -42.96
CA GLN A 690 16.78 -8.35 -42.73
C GLN A 690 16.64 -9.14 -41.42
N PRO A 691 15.71 -8.77 -40.51
CA PRO A 691 15.44 -9.56 -39.30
C PRO A 691 14.99 -10.98 -39.59
N VAL A 692 15.22 -11.87 -38.63
CA VAL A 692 14.70 -13.24 -38.64
C VAL A 692 13.56 -13.36 -37.64
N VAL A 693 12.48 -14.04 -38.01
CA VAL A 693 11.38 -14.32 -37.09
C VAL A 693 11.67 -15.62 -36.36
N VAL A 694 11.67 -15.59 -35.04
CA VAL A 694 11.82 -16.79 -34.21
C VAL A 694 10.44 -17.43 -34.04
N ASP A 695 10.28 -18.64 -34.58
CA ASP A 695 9.03 -19.40 -34.45
C ASP A 695 8.77 -19.79 -32.99
N GLU A 696 7.49 -19.91 -32.62
CA GLU A 696 7.10 -20.31 -31.27
C GLU A 696 7.66 -21.69 -30.91
N ARG A 697 8.61 -21.73 -29.97
CA ARG A 697 9.09 -22.99 -29.39
C ARG A 697 7.91 -23.74 -28.75
N LEU A 698 7.70 -24.99 -29.16
CA LEU A 698 6.85 -25.92 -28.42
C LEU A 698 7.68 -26.48 -27.26
N GLY A 699 7.19 -26.30 -26.03
CA GLY A 699 7.98 -26.55 -24.82
C GLY A 699 8.48 -27.98 -24.65
N ASP A 700 9.55 -28.13 -23.87
CA ASP A 700 10.25 -29.39 -23.57
C ASP A 700 9.44 -30.32 -22.64
N GLY A 701 8.22 -30.66 -23.05
CA GLY A 701 7.58 -31.91 -22.63
C GLY A 701 6.96 -31.99 -21.23
N ASP A 702 6.61 -30.88 -20.55
CA ASP A 702 5.52 -30.88 -19.54
C ASP A 702 5.09 -29.45 -19.13
N GLY A 703 4.05 -28.91 -19.77
CA GLY A 703 3.46 -27.60 -19.41
C GLY A 703 3.82 -26.45 -20.36
N ALA A 704 3.15 -25.31 -20.17
CA ALA A 704 3.36 -24.12 -20.99
C ALA A 704 4.75 -23.53 -20.74
N ILE A 705 5.41 -23.06 -21.80
CA ILE A 705 6.57 -22.17 -21.66
C ILE A 705 6.07 -20.87 -21.02
N ASP A 706 6.84 -20.33 -20.07
CA ASP A 706 6.65 -18.94 -19.66
C ASP A 706 7.11 -18.04 -20.80
N GLU A 707 6.15 -17.40 -21.46
CA GLU A 707 6.36 -16.51 -22.60
C GLU A 707 7.35 -15.39 -22.25
N ARG A 708 7.29 -14.90 -21.01
CA ARG A 708 8.20 -13.87 -20.49
C ARG A 708 9.65 -14.36 -20.46
N GLU A 709 9.87 -15.58 -19.99
CA GLU A 709 11.22 -16.19 -19.95
C GLU A 709 11.74 -16.45 -21.37
N ARG A 710 10.90 -16.99 -22.27
CA ARG A 710 11.24 -17.20 -23.70
C ARG A 710 11.76 -15.93 -24.36
N LEU A 711 11.05 -14.83 -24.14
CA LEU A 711 11.39 -13.52 -24.71
C LEU A 711 12.65 -12.92 -24.09
N LEU A 712 12.91 -13.22 -22.81
CA LEU A 712 14.15 -12.86 -22.13
C LEU A 712 15.34 -13.69 -22.64
N GLU A 713 15.20 -15.01 -22.79
CA GLU A 713 16.22 -15.92 -23.37
C GLU A 713 16.65 -15.42 -24.76
N ILE A 714 15.70 -15.21 -25.68
CA ILE A 714 15.98 -14.77 -27.06
C ILE A 714 16.65 -13.39 -27.06
N GLY A 715 16.06 -12.42 -26.36
CA GLY A 715 16.55 -11.05 -26.33
C GLY A 715 17.93 -10.93 -25.67
N ALA A 716 18.17 -11.64 -24.56
CA ALA A 716 19.46 -11.65 -23.87
C ALA A 716 20.53 -12.38 -24.70
N SER A 717 20.18 -13.48 -25.38
CA SER A 717 21.14 -14.20 -26.22
C SER A 717 21.64 -13.35 -27.38
N TRP A 718 20.75 -12.65 -28.10
CA TRP A 718 21.19 -11.67 -29.10
C TRP A 718 21.93 -10.48 -28.48
N PHE A 719 21.42 -9.91 -27.38
CA PHE A 719 22.01 -8.72 -26.76
C PHE A 719 23.41 -8.99 -26.23
N GLN A 720 23.69 -10.16 -25.67
CA GLN A 720 24.99 -10.51 -25.09
C GLN A 720 25.95 -11.16 -26.09
N HIS A 721 25.44 -11.95 -27.03
CA HIS A 721 26.21 -12.72 -28.01
C HIS A 721 25.81 -12.44 -29.47
N PRO A 722 25.80 -11.17 -29.93
CA PRO A 722 25.39 -10.84 -31.31
C PRO A 722 26.26 -11.53 -32.37
N GLU A 723 27.50 -11.91 -32.06
CA GLU A 723 28.38 -12.68 -32.93
C GLU A 723 27.85 -14.08 -33.30
N GLU A 724 26.90 -14.62 -32.51
CA GLU A 724 26.22 -15.89 -32.77
C GLU A 724 24.95 -15.71 -33.64
N TRP A 725 24.56 -14.46 -33.95
CA TRP A 725 23.33 -14.10 -34.63
C TRP A 725 23.60 -13.27 -35.89
N ALA A 726 23.49 -13.88 -37.07
CA ALA A 726 23.70 -13.17 -38.34
C ALA A 726 22.58 -12.17 -38.70
N ALA A 727 21.50 -12.11 -37.92
CA ALA A 727 20.41 -11.13 -38.03
C ALA A 727 19.70 -10.98 -36.68
N MET A 728 19.05 -9.83 -36.45
CA MET A 728 18.29 -9.58 -35.22
C MET A 728 17.03 -10.47 -35.12
N PRO A 729 16.75 -11.11 -33.97
CA PRO A 729 15.55 -11.91 -33.78
C PRO A 729 14.31 -11.05 -33.49
N ALA A 730 13.22 -11.32 -34.22
CA ALA A 730 11.90 -10.73 -34.03
C ALA A 730 10.85 -11.78 -33.63
N GLU A 731 9.84 -11.36 -32.86
CA GLU A 731 8.66 -12.18 -32.51
C GLU A 731 7.68 -12.31 -33.69
N GLY A 732 7.75 -11.37 -34.63
CA GLY A 732 6.91 -11.35 -35.83
C GLY A 732 7.49 -10.47 -36.92
N GLY A 733 6.89 -10.57 -38.10
CA GLY A 733 7.29 -9.85 -39.30
C GLY A 733 6.44 -10.29 -40.50
N PRO A 734 6.63 -9.65 -41.67
CA PRO A 734 6.11 -10.10 -42.96
C PRO A 734 6.41 -11.56 -43.29
N ASP A 735 5.60 -12.16 -44.16
CA ASP A 735 5.67 -13.60 -44.47
C ASP A 735 6.92 -14.00 -45.29
N GLU A 736 7.59 -13.04 -45.93
CA GLU A 736 8.85 -13.23 -46.64
C GLU A 736 10.11 -13.15 -45.77
N TRP A 737 9.98 -12.83 -44.47
CA TRP A 737 11.12 -12.89 -43.54
C TRP A 737 11.48 -14.34 -43.22
N GLN A 738 12.78 -14.62 -43.09
CA GLN A 738 13.24 -15.98 -42.74
C GLN A 738 12.72 -16.33 -41.35
N ARG A 739 11.99 -17.46 -41.26
CA ARG A 739 11.52 -18.05 -40.00
C ARG A 739 12.51 -19.11 -39.55
N ILE A 740 12.90 -19.08 -38.27
CA ILE A 740 13.86 -20.01 -37.68
C ILE A 740 13.36 -20.57 -36.34
N ALA A 741 13.79 -21.78 -36.00
CA ALA A 741 13.70 -22.30 -34.64
C ALA A 741 14.97 -21.94 -33.84
N VAL A 742 14.84 -21.88 -32.51
CA VAL A 742 15.95 -21.69 -31.57
C VAL A 742 16.02 -22.85 -30.57
N THR A 743 17.22 -23.18 -30.11
CA THR A 743 17.47 -24.24 -29.12
C THR A 743 18.39 -23.74 -28.00
N PRO A 744 18.19 -24.16 -26.74
CA PRO A 744 19.13 -23.87 -25.67
C PRO A 744 20.52 -24.47 -25.93
N ASP A 745 21.55 -23.71 -25.61
CA ASP A 745 22.92 -24.20 -25.52
C ASP A 745 23.11 -24.99 -24.22
N LEU A 746 22.99 -26.31 -24.34
CA LEU A 746 23.15 -27.24 -23.23
C LEU A 746 24.59 -27.33 -22.67
N GLU A 747 25.59 -26.77 -23.36
CA GLU A 747 26.98 -26.70 -22.83
C GLU A 747 27.18 -25.47 -21.93
N ARG A 748 26.42 -24.38 -22.15
CA ARG A 748 26.47 -23.14 -21.36
C ARG A 748 25.30 -22.95 -20.37
N ARG A 749 24.32 -23.86 -20.36
CA ARG A 749 23.24 -23.91 -19.35
C ARG A 749 23.82 -24.03 -17.94
N LEU A 750 23.16 -23.35 -16.98
CA LEU A 750 23.46 -23.43 -15.55
C LEU A 750 22.15 -23.59 -14.80
N GLU A 751 21.96 -24.73 -14.13
CA GLU A 751 20.72 -25.11 -13.46
C GLU A 751 20.76 -24.80 -11.94
N GLU A 752 19.66 -25.07 -11.24
CA GLU A 752 19.61 -24.89 -9.78
C GLU A 752 20.56 -25.88 -9.07
N GLY A 753 21.56 -25.34 -8.38
CA GLY A 753 22.60 -26.11 -7.69
C GLY A 753 23.97 -26.08 -8.36
N ASP A 754 24.08 -25.58 -9.58
CA ASP A 754 25.37 -25.37 -10.25
C ASP A 754 26.16 -24.19 -9.63
N PRO A 755 27.51 -24.20 -9.71
CA PRO A 755 28.32 -23.05 -9.33
C PRO A 755 27.94 -21.82 -10.18
N ASN A 756 27.43 -20.78 -9.51
CA ASN A 756 26.86 -19.57 -10.12
C ASN A 756 25.55 -19.79 -10.93
N GLY A 757 24.91 -20.96 -10.81
CA GLY A 757 23.57 -21.23 -11.33
C GLY A 757 22.45 -20.93 -10.31
N PRO A 758 21.17 -20.89 -10.73
CA PRO A 758 20.75 -20.93 -12.13
C PRO A 758 21.08 -19.62 -12.88
N ARG A 759 21.06 -19.68 -14.22
CA ARG A 759 21.15 -18.51 -15.11
C ARG A 759 20.11 -18.62 -16.22
N VAL A 760 19.69 -17.49 -16.77
CA VAL A 760 18.92 -17.44 -18.02
C VAL A 760 19.68 -18.26 -19.09
N ASP A 761 18.94 -19.10 -19.79
CA ASP A 761 19.49 -19.96 -20.84
C ASP A 761 19.97 -19.10 -22.01
N ILE A 762 21.10 -19.50 -22.59
CA ILE A 762 21.54 -18.96 -23.87
C ILE A 762 20.88 -19.81 -24.94
N VAL A 763 20.14 -19.17 -25.85
CA VAL A 763 19.51 -19.83 -27.00
C VAL A 763 20.24 -19.43 -28.29
N VAL A 764 20.43 -20.42 -29.15
CA VAL A 764 21.11 -20.26 -30.44
C VAL A 764 20.17 -20.67 -31.58
N PRO A 765 20.36 -20.12 -32.80
CA PRO A 765 19.63 -20.58 -33.98
C PRO A 765 19.82 -22.09 -34.20
N ALA A 766 18.73 -22.83 -34.32
CA ALA A 766 18.76 -24.28 -34.59
C ALA A 766 19.19 -24.59 -36.03
N GLU A 767 19.02 -23.61 -36.93
CA GLU A 767 19.39 -23.64 -38.34
C GLU A 767 20.24 -22.40 -38.66
N PRO A 768 21.19 -22.47 -39.61
CA PRO A 768 21.94 -21.30 -40.05
C PRO A 768 21.03 -20.20 -40.61
N ILE A 769 21.19 -18.98 -40.10
CA ILE A 769 20.58 -17.78 -40.68
C ILE A 769 21.26 -17.48 -42.02
N GLU A 770 20.47 -17.22 -43.07
CA GLU A 770 20.97 -16.74 -44.36
C GLU A 770 20.79 -15.20 -44.39
N PRO A 771 21.83 -14.40 -44.08
CA PRO A 771 21.66 -12.95 -43.94
C PRO A 771 21.31 -12.31 -45.30
N VAL A 772 20.16 -11.62 -45.33
CA VAL A 772 19.72 -10.86 -46.50
C VAL A 772 20.10 -9.39 -46.29
N PRO A 773 21.03 -8.83 -47.09
CA PRO A 773 21.43 -7.44 -46.96
C PRO A 773 20.33 -6.50 -47.45
N LEU A 774 20.10 -5.43 -46.70
CA LEU A 774 19.14 -4.38 -46.99
C LEU A 774 19.85 -3.14 -47.60
N PRO A 775 19.14 -2.32 -48.39
CA PRO A 775 19.65 -1.02 -48.82
C PRO A 775 19.62 -0.01 -47.65
N GLU A 776 20.60 0.90 -47.62
CA GLU A 776 20.69 1.99 -46.64
C GLU A 776 19.50 2.95 -46.76
N VAL A 777 18.84 3.27 -45.63
CA VAL A 777 17.66 4.16 -45.54
C VAL A 777 18.06 5.44 -44.79
N GLU A 778 17.74 6.60 -45.34
CA GLU A 778 17.92 7.89 -44.66
C GLU A 778 16.67 8.20 -43.81
N ILE A 779 16.86 8.30 -42.49
CA ILE A 779 15.81 8.73 -41.55
C ILE A 779 15.88 10.25 -41.39
N SER A 780 14.76 10.95 -41.58
CA SER A 780 14.68 12.40 -41.44
C SER A 780 13.42 12.85 -40.68
N ASN A 781 13.37 14.13 -40.29
CA ASN A 781 12.25 14.75 -39.58
C ASN A 781 11.76 13.98 -38.33
N PHE A 782 12.65 13.27 -37.64
CA PHE A 782 12.32 12.52 -36.43
C PHE A 782 11.81 13.44 -35.31
N VAL A 783 10.64 13.12 -34.76
CA VAL A 783 10.06 13.77 -33.59
C VAL A 783 9.61 12.71 -32.61
N LEU A 784 10.16 12.77 -31.39
CA LEU A 784 9.76 11.93 -30.26
C LEU A 784 8.79 12.71 -29.36
N ASN A 785 7.66 12.09 -29.02
CA ASN A 785 6.74 12.55 -27.97
C ASN A 785 6.46 11.38 -27.02
N ASP A 786 5.81 11.64 -25.89
CA ASP A 786 5.43 10.60 -24.92
C ASP A 786 4.63 9.45 -25.54
N GLN A 787 3.56 9.77 -26.28
CA GLN A 787 2.57 8.77 -26.72
C GLN A 787 2.58 8.58 -28.25
N SER A 788 3.55 9.16 -28.94
CA SER A 788 3.75 8.99 -30.37
C SER A 788 5.18 9.37 -30.80
N LEU A 789 5.65 8.76 -31.88
CA LEU A 789 6.84 9.21 -32.58
C LEU A 789 6.61 9.19 -34.08
N THR A 790 7.21 10.14 -34.79
CA THR A 790 7.09 10.30 -36.24
C THR A 790 8.46 10.44 -36.87
N PHE A 791 8.64 9.89 -38.06
CA PHE A 791 9.84 10.08 -38.89
C PHE A 791 9.50 9.88 -40.37
N ASP A 792 10.29 10.49 -41.23
CA ASP A 792 10.22 10.29 -42.68
C ASP A 792 11.37 9.39 -43.14
N VAL A 793 11.11 8.59 -44.18
CA VAL A 793 12.08 7.71 -44.85
C VAL A 793 12.21 8.06 -46.32
N ASP A 794 13.41 7.95 -46.89
CA ASP A 794 13.67 8.21 -48.30
C ASP A 794 13.17 7.08 -49.22
N GLN A 795 13.12 5.84 -48.70
CA GLN A 795 12.61 4.65 -49.38
C GLN A 795 11.72 3.79 -48.48
N VAL A 796 10.73 3.15 -49.10
CA VAL A 796 9.75 2.25 -48.46
C VAL A 796 10.16 0.78 -48.64
N ASP A 797 9.43 -0.14 -48.01
CA ASP A 797 9.64 -1.60 -48.04
C ASP A 797 10.98 -2.08 -47.42
N VAL A 798 11.64 -1.24 -46.61
CA VAL A 798 12.89 -1.57 -45.92
C VAL A 798 12.71 -1.51 -44.40
N PRO A 799 13.03 -2.58 -43.64
CA PRO A 799 12.89 -2.60 -42.18
C PRO A 799 13.63 -1.47 -41.45
N VAL A 800 12.92 -0.78 -40.56
CA VAL A 800 13.45 0.28 -39.69
C VAL A 800 13.33 -0.15 -38.23
N LEU A 801 14.45 -0.15 -37.51
CA LEU A 801 14.54 -0.38 -36.08
C LEU A 801 14.18 0.91 -35.33
N VAL A 802 13.27 0.79 -34.38
CA VAL A 802 12.87 1.84 -33.44
C VAL A 802 13.26 1.38 -32.04
N ARG A 803 14.32 1.98 -31.49
CA ARG A 803 14.89 1.69 -30.16
C ARG A 803 14.00 2.25 -29.03
N VAL A 804 12.71 1.94 -29.05
CA VAL A 804 11.72 2.22 -28.00
C VAL A 804 11.14 0.89 -27.55
N SER A 805 10.94 0.73 -26.24
CA SER A 805 10.42 -0.51 -25.65
C SER A 805 9.09 -0.94 -26.29
N TYR A 806 8.98 -2.20 -26.71
CA TYR A 806 7.75 -2.72 -27.32
C TYR A 806 6.65 -2.96 -26.28
N PHE A 807 5.40 -2.73 -26.68
CA PHE A 807 4.19 -3.06 -25.94
C PHE A 807 2.99 -3.14 -26.90
N PRO A 808 2.02 -4.07 -26.73
CA PRO A 808 0.94 -4.35 -27.70
C PRO A 808 -0.05 -3.20 -27.96
N ASN A 809 0.03 -2.09 -27.20
CA ASN A 809 -0.80 -0.90 -27.42
C ASN A 809 -0.25 0.04 -28.51
N TRP A 810 1.01 -0.15 -28.94
CA TRP A 810 1.60 0.59 -30.05
C TRP A 810 0.97 0.20 -31.40
N LYS A 811 0.80 1.19 -32.28
CA LYS A 811 0.24 1.01 -33.63
C LYS A 811 1.00 1.87 -34.63
N ALA A 812 1.38 1.30 -35.76
CA ALA A 812 1.97 2.03 -36.87
C ALA A 812 0.89 2.58 -37.83
N SER A 813 1.21 3.69 -38.49
CA SER A 813 0.52 4.26 -39.64
C SER A 813 1.59 4.67 -40.65
N GLY A 814 1.37 4.41 -41.94
CA GLY A 814 2.41 4.53 -42.98
C GLY A 814 3.46 3.42 -42.93
N ALA A 815 3.26 2.38 -42.12
CA ALA A 815 4.13 1.21 -42.03
C ALA A 815 3.34 -0.03 -41.56
N GLU A 816 3.85 -1.22 -41.89
CA GLU A 816 3.45 -2.48 -41.27
C GLU A 816 4.16 -2.68 -39.91
N GLY A 817 3.53 -3.42 -39.00
CA GLY A 817 3.95 -3.61 -37.61
C GLY A 817 3.27 -2.63 -36.63
N PRO A 818 3.92 -2.23 -35.52
CA PRO A 818 5.25 -2.67 -35.10
C PRO A 818 5.27 -4.12 -34.60
N TRP A 819 6.39 -4.78 -34.81
CA TRP A 819 6.69 -6.07 -34.20
C TRP A 819 7.76 -5.92 -33.11
N ARG A 820 7.75 -6.80 -32.11
CA ARG A 820 8.80 -6.89 -31.11
C ARG A 820 10.07 -7.46 -31.74
N ILE A 821 11.20 -6.82 -31.48
CA ILE A 821 12.54 -7.28 -31.88
C ILE A 821 13.45 -7.28 -30.64
N GLY A 822 14.46 -8.16 -30.59
CA GLY A 822 15.47 -8.12 -29.53
C GLY A 822 16.17 -6.75 -29.52
N PRO A 823 16.41 -6.10 -28.36
CA PRO A 823 16.14 -6.52 -26.98
C PRO A 823 14.85 -5.87 -26.39
N ASN A 824 13.67 -6.36 -26.80
CA ASN A 824 12.35 -5.72 -26.54
C ASN A 824 12.19 -4.32 -27.17
N MET A 825 12.77 -4.09 -28.34
CA MET A 825 12.56 -2.88 -29.15
C MET A 825 11.46 -3.13 -30.19
N MET A 826 11.19 -2.13 -31.03
CA MET A 826 10.21 -2.23 -32.12
C MET A 826 10.88 -2.26 -33.49
N VAL A 827 10.33 -3.01 -34.43
CA VAL A 827 10.66 -2.93 -35.87
C VAL A 827 9.39 -2.66 -36.68
N VAL A 828 9.50 -1.82 -37.71
CA VAL A 828 8.43 -1.51 -38.66
C VAL A 828 8.94 -1.61 -40.09
N VAL A 829 8.04 -1.86 -41.05
CA VAL A 829 8.35 -1.80 -42.49
C VAL A 829 7.54 -0.67 -43.11
N PRO A 830 8.14 0.48 -43.47
CA PRO A 830 7.44 1.62 -44.05
C PRO A 830 6.73 1.25 -45.36
N THR A 831 5.45 1.60 -45.47
CA THR A 831 4.63 1.50 -46.69
C THR A 831 4.43 2.86 -47.35
N ASP A 832 4.62 3.94 -46.59
CA ASP A 832 4.62 5.33 -47.02
C ASP A 832 5.93 6.00 -46.55
N THR A 833 6.33 7.12 -47.18
CA THR A 833 7.56 7.84 -46.82
C THR A 833 7.49 8.61 -45.50
N SER A 834 6.37 8.54 -44.78
CA SER A 834 6.15 9.21 -43.49
C SER A 834 5.44 8.25 -42.56
N VAL A 835 6.10 7.92 -41.45
CA VAL A 835 5.70 6.88 -40.50
C VAL A 835 5.33 7.52 -39.16
N GLU A 836 4.19 7.12 -38.61
CA GLU A 836 3.76 7.46 -37.25
C GLU A 836 3.54 6.18 -36.45
N LEU A 837 4.22 6.06 -35.30
CA LEU A 837 3.83 5.11 -34.26
C LEU A 837 3.08 5.85 -33.16
N SER A 838 1.95 5.31 -32.69
CA SER A 838 1.12 5.91 -31.65
C SER A 838 0.68 4.89 -30.59
N TYR A 839 0.69 5.31 -29.32
CA TYR A 839 0.28 4.49 -28.18
C TYR A 839 -1.23 4.66 -27.89
N GLY A 840 -2.00 3.64 -28.27
CA GLY A 840 -3.46 3.66 -28.26
C GLY A 840 -4.10 2.92 -27.09
N ARG A 841 -5.44 3.00 -27.01
CA ARG A 841 -6.24 2.04 -26.23
C ARG A 841 -6.52 0.79 -27.07
N THR A 842 -6.54 -0.36 -26.42
CA THR A 842 -6.90 -1.67 -26.99
C THR A 842 -8.36 -2.03 -26.65
N PRO A 843 -8.96 -3.06 -27.29
CA PRO A 843 -10.33 -3.48 -26.99
C PRO A 843 -10.55 -3.86 -25.51
N ILE A 844 -9.53 -4.40 -24.83
CA ILE A 844 -9.59 -4.76 -23.41
C ILE A 844 -9.71 -3.52 -22.51
N ASP A 845 -9.09 -2.40 -22.88
CA ASP A 845 -9.23 -1.12 -22.18
C ASP A 845 -10.67 -0.58 -22.24
N TYR A 846 -11.31 -0.67 -23.41
CA TYR A 846 -12.71 -0.25 -23.56
C TYR A 846 -13.67 -1.17 -22.79
N LEU A 847 -13.42 -2.48 -22.77
CA LEU A 847 -14.19 -3.44 -21.99
C LEU A 847 -14.05 -3.20 -20.47
N SER A 848 -12.83 -2.95 -19.98
CA SER A 848 -12.55 -2.75 -18.56
C SER A 848 -13.22 -1.46 -18.02
N ILE A 849 -13.22 -0.39 -18.82
CA ILE A 849 -13.96 0.85 -18.55
C ILE A 849 -15.48 0.57 -18.52
N LEU A 850 -16.02 -0.16 -19.49
CA LEU A 850 -17.45 -0.47 -19.56
C LEU A 850 -17.93 -1.31 -18.36
N LEU A 851 -17.14 -2.31 -17.94
CA LEU A 851 -17.41 -3.10 -16.74
C LEU A 851 -17.38 -2.23 -15.47
N THR A 852 -16.48 -1.25 -15.41
CA THR A 852 -16.39 -0.29 -14.30
C THR A 852 -17.61 0.62 -14.24
N LEU A 853 -18.05 1.15 -15.39
CA LEU A 853 -19.30 1.93 -15.48
C LEU A 853 -20.52 1.10 -15.06
N PHE A 854 -20.55 -0.19 -15.39
CA PHE A 854 -21.59 -1.11 -14.90
C PHE A 854 -21.51 -1.34 -13.39
N GLY A 855 -20.31 -1.48 -12.81
CA GLY A 855 -20.10 -1.53 -11.35
C GLY A 855 -20.59 -0.26 -10.64
N ILE A 856 -20.33 0.91 -11.21
CA ILE A 856 -20.86 2.19 -10.71
C ILE A 856 -22.40 2.22 -10.79
N ALA A 857 -22.99 1.76 -11.89
CA ALA A 857 -24.44 1.66 -12.03
C ALA A 857 -25.06 0.70 -10.99
N LEU A 858 -24.41 -0.44 -10.71
CA LEU A 858 -24.80 -1.36 -9.64
C LEU A 858 -24.75 -0.70 -8.26
N CYS A 859 -23.76 0.14 -7.95
CA CYS A 859 -23.75 0.90 -6.70
C CYS A 859 -25.01 1.76 -6.51
N PHE A 860 -25.48 2.43 -7.58
CA PHE A 860 -26.74 3.18 -7.54
C PHE A 860 -27.97 2.27 -7.43
N TRP A 861 -28.00 1.14 -8.13
CA TRP A 861 -29.06 0.13 -8.02
C TRP A 861 -29.17 -0.42 -6.59
N TRP A 862 -28.06 -0.88 -6.02
CA TRP A 862 -27.98 -1.41 -4.67
C TRP A 862 -28.37 -0.37 -3.62
N ARG A 863 -28.08 0.90 -3.87
CA ARG A 863 -28.51 2.00 -3.02
C ARG A 863 -30.03 2.24 -3.08
N ARG A 864 -30.66 1.98 -4.23
CA ARG A 864 -32.12 2.07 -4.44
C ARG A 864 -32.87 0.86 -3.87
N GLU A 865 -32.35 -0.36 -4.06
CA GLU A 865 -32.94 -1.59 -3.54
C GLU A 865 -32.96 -1.60 -1.99
N GLY A 866 -31.90 -1.07 -1.36
CA GLY A 866 -31.80 -0.91 0.08
C GLY A 866 -30.89 -1.92 0.78
N ASP A 867 -31.05 -2.01 2.10
CA ASP A 867 -30.32 -2.94 2.97
C ASP A 867 -30.94 -4.34 2.90
N ILE A 868 -30.11 -5.40 2.95
CA ILE A 868 -30.59 -6.79 2.93
C ILE A 868 -31.17 -7.17 4.29
N VAL A 869 -32.31 -7.87 4.31
CA VAL A 869 -32.90 -8.38 5.56
C VAL A 869 -32.41 -9.81 5.81
N HIS A 870 -31.69 -10.02 6.91
CA HIS A 870 -31.23 -11.35 7.33
C HIS A 870 -32.31 -12.14 8.06
N ALA A 871 -32.27 -13.47 7.93
CA ALA A 871 -33.24 -14.37 8.54
C ALA A 871 -33.10 -14.50 10.08
N GLY A 872 -31.95 -14.11 10.65
CA GLY A 872 -31.69 -14.17 12.09
C GLY A 872 -30.40 -13.44 12.48
N PRO A 873 -30.18 -13.18 13.78
CA PRO A 873 -29.05 -12.36 14.27
C PRO A 873 -27.67 -13.00 14.08
N GLY A 874 -27.61 -14.33 13.96
CA GLY A 874 -26.40 -15.09 13.61
C GLY A 874 -26.69 -16.12 12.51
N PRO A 875 -25.66 -16.80 11.97
CA PRO A 875 -25.83 -17.85 10.97
C PRO A 875 -26.56 -19.08 11.56
N ALA A 876 -27.26 -19.82 10.70
CA ALA A 876 -28.26 -20.81 11.11
C ALA A 876 -27.74 -21.98 11.97
N GLY A 877 -26.44 -22.30 11.91
CA GLY A 877 -25.79 -23.30 12.76
C GLY A 877 -25.31 -22.80 14.13
N PHE A 878 -25.23 -21.48 14.33
CA PHE A 878 -24.73 -20.86 15.57
C PHE A 878 -25.83 -20.16 16.39
N ALA A 879 -27.02 -19.98 15.82
CA ALA A 879 -28.19 -19.61 16.59
C ALA A 879 -28.42 -20.67 17.68
N ALA A 880 -28.29 -20.28 18.95
CA ALA A 880 -28.72 -21.13 20.05
C ALA A 880 -30.18 -21.55 19.80
N ARG A 881 -30.51 -22.82 20.08
CA ARG A 881 -31.90 -23.18 20.35
C ARG A 881 -32.35 -22.30 21.52
N SER A 882 -33.04 -21.21 21.23
CA SER A 882 -33.92 -20.58 22.20
C SER A 882 -34.95 -21.63 22.59
N ASP A 883 -35.08 -21.89 23.89
CA ASP A 883 -36.03 -22.86 24.39
C ASP A 883 -37.41 -22.58 23.80
N ARG A 884 -38.02 -23.62 23.24
CA ARG A 884 -39.44 -23.57 22.89
C ARG A 884 -40.20 -23.44 24.20
N PRO A 885 -41.21 -22.55 24.30
CA PRO A 885 -42.18 -22.67 25.38
C PRO A 885 -42.89 -24.02 25.25
N ASP A 886 -43.17 -24.67 26.38
CA ASP A 886 -43.75 -26.01 26.41
C ASP A 886 -45.07 -26.09 25.63
N ALA A 887 -45.13 -27.04 24.72
CA ALA A 887 -46.32 -27.35 23.94
C ALA A 887 -47.13 -28.46 24.64
N SER A 888 -47.89 -28.11 25.67
CA SER A 888 -49.00 -28.96 26.16
C SER A 888 -49.99 -28.22 27.06
N VAL A 889 -51.08 -27.70 26.49
CA VAL A 889 -52.49 -27.88 26.95
C VAL A 889 -53.42 -27.70 25.73
N THR A 890 -54.54 -28.43 25.76
CA THR A 890 -55.56 -28.67 24.72
C THR A 890 -56.44 -27.47 24.32
N ASP A 891 -56.70 -27.36 23.02
CA ASP A 891 -58.02 -27.33 22.34
C ASP A 891 -59.19 -26.51 22.94
N ASP A 892 -59.67 -25.48 22.21
CA ASP A 892 -60.98 -25.43 21.53
C ASP A 892 -61.46 -23.97 21.22
N SER A 893 -62.33 -23.84 20.22
CA SER A 893 -63.10 -22.68 19.76
C SER A 893 -62.33 -21.57 19.02
N GLY A 894 -62.79 -21.26 17.80
CA GLY A 894 -62.18 -20.26 16.92
C GLY A 894 -63.12 -19.11 16.55
N SER A 895 -62.55 -18.12 15.86
CA SER A 895 -63.30 -17.14 15.06
C SER A 895 -62.39 -16.56 13.97
N GLU A 896 -63.00 -16.15 12.86
CA GLU A 896 -62.36 -15.69 11.62
C GLU A 896 -61.81 -14.25 11.64
N VAL A 897 -60.94 -13.93 10.67
CA VAL A 897 -60.68 -12.59 10.08
C VAL A 897 -59.95 -11.58 11.01
N ASP A 898 -58.85 -10.93 10.61
CA ASP A 898 -58.73 -10.10 9.40
C ASP A 898 -57.28 -9.92 8.88
N VAL A 899 -57.16 -9.35 7.67
CA VAL A 899 -55.90 -9.00 7.00
C VAL A 899 -55.70 -7.47 7.00
N ASP A 900 -54.45 -7.05 7.19
CA ASP A 900 -53.80 -5.81 6.68
C ASP A 900 -53.16 -4.91 7.76
N THR A 901 -51.82 -4.90 7.83
CA THR A 901 -51.03 -3.73 8.26
C THR A 901 -49.56 -3.86 7.79
N PRO A 902 -49.05 -2.94 6.96
CA PRO A 902 -47.63 -2.91 6.61
C PRO A 902 -46.81 -2.01 7.57
N GLY A 903 -45.65 -2.51 8.01
CA GLY A 903 -44.55 -1.66 8.51
C GLY A 903 -44.16 -1.82 9.98
N HIS A 904 -43.44 -2.89 10.32
CA HIS A 904 -42.67 -2.95 11.56
C HIS A 904 -41.21 -2.49 11.30
N ARG A 905 -40.84 -1.34 11.88
CA ARG A 905 -39.43 -0.90 11.93
C ARG A 905 -38.66 -1.81 12.91
N PRO A 906 -37.44 -2.28 12.59
CA PRO A 906 -36.58 -2.87 13.60
C PRO A 906 -36.29 -1.83 14.69
N ARG A 907 -36.59 -2.20 15.94
CA ARG A 907 -36.26 -1.41 17.13
C ARG A 907 -34.74 -1.33 17.28
N ASP A 908 -34.16 -0.13 17.12
CA ASP A 908 -32.82 0.18 17.64
C ASP A 908 -32.87 0.12 19.17
N VAL A 909 -32.51 -1.02 19.77
CA VAL A 909 -32.54 -1.22 21.22
C VAL A 909 -31.12 -1.47 21.75
N TRP A 910 -30.50 -0.35 22.12
CA TRP A 910 -29.59 -0.29 23.26
C TRP A 910 -30.45 0.05 24.48
N THR A 911 -30.92 -0.94 25.24
CA THR A 911 -31.61 -0.71 26.52
C THR A 911 -30.67 -1.04 27.67
N THR A 912 -30.27 -0.02 28.41
CA THR A 912 -29.69 -0.11 29.74
C THR A 912 -30.72 0.40 30.75
N GLU A 913 -31.68 -0.43 31.13
CA GLU A 913 -32.55 -0.20 32.27
C GLU A 913 -32.52 -1.46 33.16
N PRO A 914 -32.22 -1.33 34.47
CA PRO A 914 -32.46 -2.41 35.41
C PRO A 914 -33.97 -2.55 35.64
N ARG A 915 -34.46 -3.79 35.76
CA ARG A 915 -35.84 -4.04 36.23
C ARG A 915 -36.01 -3.44 37.62
N THR A 916 -36.85 -2.41 37.74
CA THR A 916 -37.49 -2.05 39.00
C THR A 916 -38.74 -2.92 39.16
N GLU A 917 -38.66 -3.91 40.04
CA GLU A 917 -39.86 -4.62 40.50
C GLU A 917 -40.67 -3.70 41.41
N PRO A 918 -41.97 -3.48 41.15
CA PRO A 918 -42.83 -2.79 42.08
C PRO A 918 -43.10 -3.71 43.28
N LEU A 919 -42.84 -3.19 44.49
CA LEU A 919 -43.28 -3.79 45.75
C LEU A 919 -44.79 -4.01 45.72
N VAL A 920 -45.23 -5.27 45.77
CA VAL A 920 -46.63 -5.63 46.00
C VAL A 920 -46.86 -5.84 47.49
N GLU A 921 -47.92 -5.23 48.00
CA GLU A 921 -48.26 -5.22 49.43
C GLU A 921 -48.62 -6.62 49.96
N ALA A 922 -48.31 -6.85 51.24
CA ALA A 922 -48.61 -8.10 51.93
C ALA A 922 -50.09 -8.19 52.34
N PRO A 923 -50.80 -9.30 52.09
CA PRO A 923 -52.04 -9.62 52.76
C PRO A 923 -51.76 -10.20 54.16
N THR A 924 -52.51 -9.76 55.15
CA THR A 924 -52.38 -10.20 56.54
C THR A 924 -53.19 -11.46 56.85
N GLY A 925 -52.53 -12.42 57.53
CA GLY A 925 -53.15 -13.23 58.58
C GLY A 925 -54.03 -14.43 58.21
N SER A 926 -53.49 -15.63 58.42
CA SER A 926 -54.21 -16.68 59.17
C SER A 926 -53.21 -17.65 59.82
N ARG A 927 -53.47 -18.03 61.08
CA ARG A 927 -52.75 -19.10 61.80
C ARG A 927 -53.34 -20.45 61.41
N ILE A 928 -52.54 -21.54 61.50
CA ILE A 928 -52.87 -22.79 62.24
C ILE A 928 -51.60 -23.68 62.33
N GLU A 929 -51.66 -24.64 63.24
CA GLU A 929 -50.61 -25.31 64.01
C GLU A 929 -49.66 -26.29 63.30
N VAL A 930 -48.41 -26.30 63.80
CA VAL A 930 -47.60 -27.44 64.28
C VAL A 930 -47.98 -28.87 63.83
N GLU A 931 -47.00 -29.58 63.24
CA GLU A 931 -46.69 -30.96 63.66
C GLU A 931 -45.19 -31.28 63.50
N LEU A 932 -44.64 -32.10 64.41
CA LEU A 932 -43.24 -32.55 64.49
C LEU A 932 -43.18 -34.04 64.11
N VAL A 933 -42.23 -34.44 63.25
CA VAL A 933 -41.72 -35.82 63.21
C VAL A 933 -40.19 -35.78 63.07
N HIS A 934 -39.55 -36.78 63.68
CA HIS A 934 -38.14 -36.88 64.08
C HIS A 934 -37.35 -37.82 63.13
N ASP A 935 -36.01 -37.86 63.30
CA ASP A 935 -35.11 -39.00 62.99
C ASP A 935 -34.90 -39.39 61.50
N ASP A 936 -33.83 -40.04 61.01
CA ASP A 936 -32.39 -40.15 61.37
C ASP A 936 -31.62 -40.76 60.15
N GLU A 937 -30.29 -40.94 60.02
CA GLU A 937 -29.08 -40.64 60.82
C GLU A 937 -27.83 -40.65 59.86
N ARG A 938 -26.62 -40.46 60.41
CA ARG A 938 -25.31 -41.07 60.04
C ARG A 938 -24.66 -40.87 58.63
N ALA A 939 -23.55 -40.13 58.72
CA ALA A 939 -22.16 -40.59 58.50
C ALA A 939 -21.54 -40.70 57.08
N ARG A 940 -20.30 -40.18 57.01
CA ARG A 940 -19.28 -40.32 55.95
C ARG A 940 -18.34 -41.53 56.27
N PRO A 941 -17.17 -41.74 55.62
CA PRO A 941 -16.66 -41.32 54.30
C PRO A 941 -16.02 -42.51 53.50
N ASP A 942 -15.25 -42.19 52.45
CA ASP A 942 -13.92 -42.74 52.09
C ASP A 942 -13.71 -43.32 50.67
N ASP A 943 -12.44 -43.25 50.25
CA ASP A 943 -11.70 -43.87 49.15
C ASP A 943 -11.79 -43.35 47.68
N GLU A 944 -10.77 -42.55 47.34
CA GLU A 944 -10.09 -42.47 46.03
C GLU A 944 -9.05 -43.64 45.86
N PRO A 945 -8.45 -43.88 44.67
CA PRO A 945 -8.88 -43.54 43.29
C PRO A 945 -8.98 -44.84 42.42
N PRO A 946 -7.97 -45.41 41.70
CA PRO A 946 -6.80 -44.90 40.94
C PRO A 946 -6.84 -45.15 39.40
N VAL A 947 -6.32 -44.16 38.65
CA VAL A 947 -5.54 -44.25 37.38
C VAL A 947 -6.00 -45.17 36.23
N ALA A 948 -6.39 -44.53 35.11
CA ALA A 948 -5.86 -44.78 33.76
C ALA A 948 -6.02 -43.51 32.91
#